data_AF-A0A929DF16-F1
#
_entry.id   AF-A0A929DF16-F1
#
_cell.length_a   1.000
_cell.length_b   1.000
_cell.length_c   1.000
_cell.angle_alpha   90.00
_cell.angle_beta   90.00
_cell.angle_gamma   90.00
#
_symmetry.space_group_name_H-M   'P 1'
#
loop_
_entity.id
_entity.type
_entity.pdbx_description
1 polymer ?
#
loop_
_entity_poly.entity_id
_entity_poly.type
_entity_poly.pdbx_seq_one_letter_code
_entity_poly.pdbx_strand_id
1 'polypeptide(L)'
;MNRFKSIFTLLFFGLILSNCANKYEYPFRDPSKSIDKRVDDLVSRMTLEEKISQMTDVAAPVERLGIPGYNWWNECLHGVARAGVATVFPQAIGLAATWDTDLIYKMADVTSTEARAKYHEFVRNNDRSRYHGLTFWSPNINIFRDPRWGRGQETYGEDPVLTSKIGTAFVKGLQGDHPKYLKVVATPKHYAVHSGPEPNRHYFDAVTDMRDLWDTYLPAFEATIIEGKAYSIMGAYNRYLGQSCCAHDLLMGDILRDKWGFEGYVVSDCGAIRDIYAYHELVETPEEASALAVKKGCDLNCGRTYESLLNAVEQGLITEEEIDVTVKRLFRARFKLGMFDPPEMVPYSNIPYEKNDAPEHSDLALTVAQESIILLKNDNNLLPLNNKLKQIAVIGPNADDLDVLLGNYNGTPSYPVTALAGIKNSVGEGTNVKYTPGCGLVGKDMVMSIIPGKYLTTGEERGLKGEYFANKELKGEPAVVCVDKEIAFDWQEDAYVEGIPHENFSARWTGKIEAPKTGEYIFGVTGDDGYRLFINGKEVIEQWSVHGTTTEHGKFHMDKGKRYDIRLEYFQNAWNAEIKMEWRLPGYDAFAEAVNLAKSSDVVIFCGGISPRLEGEEMQVPFEGFSGGDRTNIKLPAVQEKLVKSIHATGTPVVLVNFSGCAVALNWEKKNLPAIIQAWYPGQAGGTALADVIFGKYNPGGRLPVTFYKSVNDLPPFEDYSMKNRTYRYFEGEPLFPFGYGLSYTTFEYGTPELSDKSIDKSGSVEVTVKVKNTGDIGGSEVVQLYVKDIESIYPVAKKALRDFKRIYLDPGESQIVSFMLKSEDFRVIDDDGNRFVEPGDFDILIGGNSVDLKRVTLKIEK
;
A
#
# COMPACT_ATOMS: atom_id res chain seq x y z
N MET A 1 56.59 -24.00 -82.27
CA MET A 1 57.55 -22.88 -82.42
C MET A 1 56.96 -21.67 -81.70
N ASN A 2 57.57 -21.28 -80.57
CA ASN A 2 57.53 -19.95 -79.92
C ASN A 2 56.17 -19.37 -79.45
N ARG A 3 56.04 -18.59 -78.38
CA ARG A 3 56.70 -18.36 -77.08
C ARG A 3 55.91 -17.16 -76.50
N PHE A 4 55.76 -17.11 -75.17
CA PHE A 4 55.30 -15.96 -74.36
C PHE A 4 53.81 -15.54 -74.43
N LYS A 5 53.09 -15.85 -73.36
CA LYS A 5 52.25 -14.90 -72.60
C LYS A 5 52.13 -15.42 -71.15
N SER A 6 52.90 -14.81 -70.26
CA SER A 6 52.76 -14.89 -68.81
C SER A 6 52.54 -13.46 -68.29
N ILE A 7 51.95 -13.35 -67.11
CA ILE A 7 51.52 -12.13 -66.39
C ILE A 7 50.06 -11.73 -66.69
N PHE A 8 49.11 -12.36 -65.99
CA PHE A 8 48.10 -11.71 -65.11
C PHE A 8 47.17 -12.80 -64.54
N THR A 9 47.66 -13.55 -63.55
CA THR A 9 46.85 -14.50 -62.78
C THR A 9 47.10 -14.24 -61.30
N LEU A 10 46.57 -13.13 -60.78
CA LEU A 10 46.50 -12.81 -59.35
C LEU A 10 45.73 -11.49 -59.18
N LEU A 11 44.41 -11.50 -59.39
CA LEU A 11 43.45 -10.47 -58.95
C LEU A 11 42.03 -10.80 -59.45
N PHE A 12 41.47 -11.95 -59.08
CA PHE A 12 40.02 -12.19 -59.21
C PHE A 12 39.53 -13.29 -58.26
N PHE A 13 40.05 -13.27 -57.02
CA PHE A 13 39.49 -14.01 -55.89
C PHE A 13 39.61 -13.11 -54.66
N GLY A 14 38.76 -12.08 -54.61
CA GLY A 14 38.81 -11.08 -53.56
C GLY A 14 37.81 -9.97 -53.80
N LEU A 15 36.53 -10.31 -53.92
CA LEU A 15 35.38 -9.41 -53.74
C LEU A 15 34.07 -10.21 -53.83
N ILE A 16 33.91 -11.17 -52.92
CA ILE A 16 32.59 -11.42 -52.32
C ILE A 16 32.74 -10.96 -50.87
N LEU A 17 32.88 -9.64 -50.70
CA LEU A 17 32.62 -9.02 -49.42
C LEU A 17 31.10 -9.05 -49.26
N SER A 18 30.66 -9.86 -48.31
CA SER A 18 29.31 -9.86 -47.78
C SER A 18 28.84 -8.42 -47.54
N ASN A 19 27.95 -7.93 -48.39
CA ASN A 19 27.08 -6.81 -48.05
C ASN A 19 26.07 -7.33 -47.01
N CYS A 20 26.54 -7.53 -45.77
CA CYS A 20 25.64 -7.54 -44.63
C CYS A 20 25.17 -6.11 -44.46
N ALA A 21 24.04 -5.77 -45.07
CA ALA A 21 23.31 -4.56 -44.75
C ALA A 21 23.12 -4.52 -43.22
N ASN A 22 23.52 -3.42 -42.57
CA ASN A 22 23.24 -3.23 -41.15
C ASN A 22 21.73 -3.30 -40.94
N LYS A 23 21.26 -4.37 -40.26
CA LYS A 23 19.84 -4.62 -39.97
C LYS A 23 19.19 -3.49 -39.14
N TYR A 24 20.01 -2.71 -38.43
CA TYR A 24 19.58 -1.64 -37.55
C TYR A 24 20.20 -0.30 -37.97
N GLU A 25 19.37 0.75 -38.02
CA GLU A 25 19.76 2.12 -38.35
C GLU A 25 20.79 2.71 -37.37
N TYR A 26 20.63 2.41 -36.07
CA TYR A 26 21.49 2.90 -35.00
C TYR A 26 22.03 1.76 -34.14
N PRO A 27 23.27 1.88 -33.59
CA PRO A 27 23.81 0.94 -32.61
C PRO A 27 22.90 0.68 -31.42
N PHE A 28 22.20 1.69 -30.90
CA PHE A 28 21.30 1.49 -29.75
C PHE A 28 20.10 0.58 -30.07
N ARG A 29 19.76 0.33 -31.34
CA ARG A 29 18.70 -0.60 -31.75
C ARG A 29 19.18 -2.04 -31.95
N ASP A 30 20.48 -2.29 -31.87
CA ASP A 30 21.05 -3.63 -32.11
C ASP A 30 21.13 -4.43 -30.80
N PRO A 31 20.26 -5.45 -30.60
CA PRO A 31 20.20 -6.22 -29.36
C PRO A 31 21.41 -7.14 -29.16
N SER A 32 22.29 -7.29 -30.14
CA SER A 32 23.56 -8.02 -30.00
C SER A 32 24.62 -7.24 -29.23
N LYS A 33 24.45 -5.92 -29.07
CA LYS A 33 25.33 -5.05 -28.28
C LYS A 33 24.93 -5.05 -26.82
N SER A 34 25.91 -4.88 -25.94
CA SER A 34 25.69 -4.68 -24.50
C SER A 34 24.81 -3.45 -24.25
N ILE A 35 24.00 -3.49 -23.19
CA ILE A 35 23.13 -2.37 -22.80
C ILE A 35 23.92 -1.07 -22.68
N ASP A 36 25.10 -1.07 -22.05
CA ASP A 36 25.88 0.17 -21.85
C ASP A 36 26.28 0.84 -23.18
N LYS A 37 26.83 0.07 -24.13
CA LYS A 37 27.14 0.59 -25.48
C LYS A 37 25.93 1.15 -26.21
N ARG A 38 24.75 0.59 -25.98
CA ARG A 38 23.50 1.06 -26.60
C ARG A 38 22.98 2.32 -25.93
N VAL A 39 23.06 2.38 -24.61
CA VAL A 39 22.74 3.56 -23.82
C VAL A 39 23.68 4.72 -24.16
N ASP A 40 24.99 4.49 -24.23
CA ASP A 40 25.97 5.52 -24.61
C ASP A 40 25.72 6.04 -26.04
N ASP A 41 25.43 5.16 -26.99
CA ASP A 41 25.08 5.57 -28.36
C ASP A 41 23.76 6.36 -28.41
N LEU A 42 22.75 5.99 -27.62
CA LEU A 42 21.50 6.73 -27.57
C LEU A 42 21.68 8.13 -26.96
N VAL A 43 22.33 8.23 -25.80
CA VAL A 43 22.50 9.50 -25.07
C VAL A 43 23.42 10.45 -25.83
N SER A 44 24.50 9.96 -26.45
CA SER A 44 25.38 10.80 -27.29
C SER A 44 24.71 11.38 -28.54
N ARG A 45 23.55 10.84 -28.93
CA ARG A 45 22.76 11.35 -30.05
C ARG A 45 21.73 12.38 -29.63
N MET A 46 21.41 12.53 -28.34
CA MET A 46 20.40 13.46 -27.82
C MET A 46 20.97 14.87 -27.68
N THR A 47 20.11 15.87 -27.89
CA THR A 47 20.35 17.26 -27.48
C THR A 47 20.21 17.41 -25.97
N LEU A 48 20.68 18.51 -25.41
CA LEU A 48 20.52 18.81 -23.98
C LEU A 48 19.04 18.89 -23.57
N GLU A 49 18.19 19.50 -24.38
CA GLU A 49 16.76 19.61 -24.13
C GLU A 49 16.07 18.24 -24.16
N GLU A 50 16.42 17.38 -25.11
CA GLU A 50 15.91 16.01 -25.14
C GLU A 50 16.39 15.22 -23.92
N LYS A 51 17.65 15.37 -23.49
CA LYS A 51 18.17 14.75 -22.27
C LYS A 51 17.37 15.16 -21.03
N ILE A 52 17.20 16.47 -20.81
CA ILE A 52 16.42 17.03 -19.69
C ILE A 52 14.97 16.54 -19.73
N SER A 53 14.37 16.46 -20.93
CA SER A 53 12.99 15.98 -21.09
C SER A 53 12.79 14.53 -20.64
N GLN A 54 13.85 13.73 -20.50
CA GLN A 54 13.79 12.35 -19.99
C GLN A 54 13.93 12.24 -18.47
N MET A 55 14.23 13.34 -17.78
CA MET A 55 14.54 13.37 -16.34
C MET A 55 13.36 13.78 -15.46
N THR A 56 12.15 13.83 -16.00
CA THR A 56 10.90 14.05 -15.26
C THR A 56 10.00 12.81 -15.31
N ASP A 57 9.04 12.69 -14.40
CA ASP A 57 8.08 11.57 -14.38
C ASP A 57 7.29 11.44 -15.69
N VAL A 58 7.12 12.54 -16.43
CA VAL A 58 6.52 12.56 -17.77
C VAL A 58 7.61 12.76 -18.82
N ALA A 59 8.27 11.66 -19.23
CA ALA A 59 9.32 11.73 -20.23
C ALA A 59 8.76 11.95 -21.64
N ALA A 60 9.20 13.02 -22.30
CA ALA A 60 8.72 13.38 -23.63
C ALA A 60 9.18 12.38 -24.71
N PRO A 61 8.45 12.23 -25.83
CA PRO A 61 8.98 11.48 -26.97
C PRO A 61 10.18 12.20 -27.62
N VAL A 62 11.13 11.42 -28.14
CA VAL A 62 12.23 11.92 -28.99
C VAL A 62 12.01 11.38 -30.40
N GLU A 63 11.16 12.08 -31.16
CA GLU A 63 10.63 11.60 -32.45
C GLU A 63 11.73 11.28 -33.47
N ARG A 64 12.74 12.14 -33.60
CA ARG A 64 13.85 11.94 -34.56
C ARG A 64 14.68 10.69 -34.29
N LEU A 65 14.67 10.18 -33.06
CA LEU A 65 15.35 8.93 -32.66
C LEU A 65 14.35 7.76 -32.55
N GLY A 66 13.05 8.02 -32.73
CA GLY A 66 11.98 7.04 -32.58
C GLY A 66 11.82 6.56 -31.13
N ILE A 67 12.10 7.41 -30.14
CA ILE A 67 11.88 7.07 -28.73
C ILE A 67 10.48 7.53 -28.34
N PRO A 68 9.57 6.62 -27.94
CA PRO A 68 8.26 7.02 -27.48
C PRO A 68 8.35 7.71 -26.12
N GLY A 69 7.35 8.56 -25.83
CA GLY A 69 7.16 9.12 -24.50
C GLY A 69 6.95 8.00 -23.47
N TYR A 70 7.26 8.28 -22.21
CA TYR A 70 7.15 7.30 -21.13
C TYR A 70 6.74 7.99 -19.84
N ASN A 71 5.77 7.43 -19.14
CA ASN A 71 5.43 7.88 -17.80
C ASN A 71 6.01 6.92 -16.76
N TRP A 72 6.81 7.46 -15.85
CA TRP A 72 7.49 6.71 -14.81
C TRP A 72 6.60 6.37 -13.61
N TRP A 73 5.49 7.09 -13.45
CA TRP A 73 4.64 7.01 -12.27
C TRP A 73 3.74 5.77 -12.36
N ASN A 74 3.97 4.79 -11.47
CA ASN A 74 3.03 3.72 -11.13
C ASN A 74 3.18 3.34 -9.65
N GLU A 75 2.16 2.71 -9.07
CA GLU A 75 2.22 2.17 -7.70
C GLU A 75 1.67 0.74 -7.69
N CYS A 76 2.19 -0.11 -6.81
CA CYS A 76 1.67 -1.47 -6.66
C CYS A 76 1.85 -2.10 -5.28
N LEU A 77 1.71 -1.32 -4.18
CA LEU A 77 1.93 -1.80 -2.80
C LEU A 77 1.25 -3.13 -2.45
N HIS A 78 0.06 -3.36 -3.00
CA HIS A 78 -0.74 -4.55 -2.76
C HIS A 78 -1.60 -4.95 -3.97
N GLY A 79 -1.05 -4.78 -5.18
CA GLY A 79 -1.76 -4.96 -6.46
C GLY A 79 -1.55 -3.74 -7.35
N VAL A 80 -1.76 -3.85 -8.66
CA VAL A 80 -1.51 -2.71 -9.59
C VAL A 80 -2.52 -1.60 -9.32
N ALA A 81 -2.04 -0.41 -8.94
CA ALA A 81 -2.89 0.71 -8.56
C ALA A 81 -3.24 1.61 -9.74
N ARG A 82 -4.47 2.17 -9.73
CA ARG A 82 -4.93 3.25 -10.64
C ARG A 82 -4.68 2.98 -12.13
N ALA A 83 -4.81 1.72 -12.53
CA ALA A 83 -4.70 1.27 -13.93
C ALA A 83 -5.85 0.31 -14.27
N GLY A 84 -7.05 0.64 -13.79
CA GLY A 84 -8.29 -0.10 -13.95
C GLY A 84 -8.38 -1.38 -13.11
N VAL A 85 -9.07 -2.37 -13.67
CA VAL A 85 -9.39 -3.64 -12.99
C VAL A 85 -8.11 -4.37 -12.57
N ALA A 86 -7.92 -4.72 -11.30
CA ALA A 86 -6.72 -5.44 -10.83
C ALA A 86 -7.04 -6.32 -9.62
N THR A 87 -6.19 -7.31 -9.36
CA THR A 87 -6.26 -8.03 -8.09
C THR A 87 -5.78 -7.12 -6.96
N VAL A 88 -6.60 -6.96 -5.91
CA VAL A 88 -6.29 -6.16 -4.71
C VAL A 88 -6.10 -7.07 -3.50
N PHE A 89 -4.87 -7.10 -2.99
CA PHE A 89 -4.45 -7.85 -1.81
C PHE A 89 -4.64 -7.03 -0.53
N PRO A 90 -4.48 -7.60 0.67
CA PRO A 90 -4.41 -6.80 1.89
C PRO A 90 -3.34 -5.70 1.78
N GLN A 91 -3.62 -4.54 2.38
CA GLN A 91 -2.68 -3.43 2.48
C GLN A 91 -1.37 -3.88 3.18
N ALA A 92 -0.25 -3.19 2.93
CA ALA A 92 1.10 -3.58 3.35
C ALA A 92 1.24 -4.00 4.82
N ILE A 93 0.59 -3.31 5.75
CA ILE A 93 0.60 -3.71 7.17
C ILE A 93 -0.07 -5.07 7.41
N GLY A 94 -1.12 -5.39 6.64
CA GLY A 94 -1.76 -6.71 6.60
C GLY A 94 -0.87 -7.76 5.94
N LEU A 95 -0.12 -7.40 4.89
CA LEU A 95 0.88 -8.30 4.29
C LEU A 95 1.94 -8.69 5.32
N ALA A 96 2.44 -7.73 6.11
CA ALA A 96 3.39 -8.01 7.19
C ALA A 96 2.81 -8.89 8.29
N ALA A 97 1.50 -8.78 8.57
CA ALA A 97 0.82 -9.61 9.55
C ALA A 97 0.79 -11.11 9.20
N THR A 98 1.08 -11.47 7.94
CA THR A 98 1.25 -12.88 7.52
C THR A 98 2.54 -13.51 8.05
N TRP A 99 3.60 -12.71 8.24
CA TRP A 99 4.95 -13.19 8.55
C TRP A 99 5.42 -14.31 7.60
N ASP A 100 5.07 -14.21 6.32
CA ASP A 100 5.35 -15.23 5.30
C ASP A 100 6.02 -14.59 4.07
N THR A 101 7.34 -14.68 3.99
CA THR A 101 8.11 -14.12 2.87
C THR A 101 7.81 -14.81 1.54
N ASP A 102 7.51 -16.10 1.56
CA ASP A 102 7.26 -16.87 0.33
C ASP A 102 5.90 -16.50 -0.26
N LEU A 103 4.90 -16.28 0.61
CA LEU A 103 3.61 -15.77 0.20
C LEU A 103 3.70 -14.35 -0.39
N ILE A 104 4.47 -13.46 0.23
CA ILE A 104 4.68 -12.10 -0.29
C ILE A 104 5.44 -12.12 -1.63
N TYR A 105 6.42 -12.99 -1.80
CA TYR A 105 7.09 -13.18 -3.09
C TYR A 105 6.09 -13.59 -4.18
N LYS A 106 5.23 -14.58 -3.91
CA LYS A 106 4.21 -15.04 -4.87
C LYS A 106 3.21 -13.94 -5.23
N MET A 107 2.75 -13.18 -4.23
CA MET A 107 1.84 -12.05 -4.45
C MET A 107 2.49 -10.96 -5.33
N ALA A 108 3.75 -10.61 -5.05
CA ALA A 108 4.48 -9.63 -5.85
C ALA A 108 4.74 -10.14 -7.28
N ASP A 109 5.01 -11.44 -7.47
CA ASP A 109 5.14 -12.03 -8.81
C ASP A 109 3.82 -12.01 -9.59
N VAL A 110 2.69 -12.26 -8.94
CA VAL A 110 1.35 -12.06 -9.55
C VAL A 110 1.16 -10.60 -9.94
N THR A 111 1.42 -9.66 -9.02
CA THR A 111 1.28 -8.22 -9.26
C THR A 111 2.11 -7.75 -10.47
N SER A 112 3.37 -8.22 -10.60
CA SER A 112 4.22 -7.88 -11.74
C SER A 112 3.80 -8.57 -13.04
N THR A 113 3.08 -9.70 -12.96
CA THR A 113 2.44 -10.34 -14.13
C THR A 113 1.29 -9.49 -14.64
N GLU A 114 0.41 -9.02 -13.75
CA GLU A 114 -0.70 -8.14 -14.11
C GLU A 114 -0.19 -6.82 -14.69
N ALA A 115 0.84 -6.22 -14.08
CA ALA A 115 1.50 -5.03 -14.59
C ALA A 115 1.97 -5.20 -16.05
N ARG A 116 2.59 -6.34 -16.38
CA ARG A 116 3.01 -6.64 -17.76
C ARG A 116 1.83 -6.87 -18.69
N ALA A 117 0.81 -7.59 -18.25
CA ALA A 117 -0.42 -7.82 -19.01
C ALA A 117 -1.07 -6.48 -19.42
N LYS A 118 -1.22 -5.57 -18.45
CA LYS A 118 -1.75 -4.21 -18.63
C LYS A 118 -0.87 -3.36 -19.55
N TYR A 119 0.42 -3.27 -19.26
CA TYR A 119 1.37 -2.47 -20.06
C TYR A 119 1.31 -2.82 -21.55
N HIS A 120 1.27 -4.11 -21.91
CA HIS A 120 1.22 -4.52 -23.32
C HIS A 120 -0.13 -4.26 -23.97
N GLU A 121 -1.21 -4.25 -23.21
CA GLU A 121 -2.52 -3.79 -23.70
C GLU A 121 -2.48 -2.29 -23.99
N PHE A 122 -2.00 -1.46 -23.05
CA PHE A 122 -1.85 -0.02 -23.25
C PHE A 122 -0.96 0.31 -24.46
N VAL A 123 0.20 -0.33 -24.57
CA VAL A 123 1.11 -0.14 -25.72
C VAL A 123 0.46 -0.53 -27.04
N ARG A 124 -0.33 -1.61 -27.09
CA ARG A 124 -1.10 -2.00 -28.29
C ARG A 124 -2.14 -0.95 -28.69
N ASN A 125 -2.71 -0.26 -27.71
CA ASN A 125 -3.66 0.83 -27.89
C ASN A 125 -2.97 2.21 -28.03
N ASN A 126 -1.64 2.25 -28.16
CA ASN A 126 -0.82 3.46 -28.25
C ASN A 126 -0.97 4.40 -27.04
N ASP A 127 -1.33 3.86 -25.88
CA ASP A 127 -1.47 4.57 -24.62
C ASP A 127 -0.19 4.44 -23.78
N ARG A 128 0.31 5.59 -23.31
CA ARG A 128 1.51 5.72 -22.46
C ARG A 128 1.28 6.77 -21.37
N SER A 129 0.03 6.90 -20.95
CA SER A 129 -0.41 7.82 -19.91
C SER A 129 0.18 7.45 -18.55
N ARG A 130 -0.09 8.28 -17.55
CA ARG A 130 0.25 7.99 -16.16
C ARG A 130 -0.35 6.64 -15.75
N TYR A 131 0.33 5.89 -14.86
CA TYR A 131 -0.07 4.54 -14.41
C TYR A 131 -0.01 3.41 -15.45
N HIS A 132 0.44 3.69 -16.68
CA HIS A 132 0.52 2.70 -17.76
C HIS A 132 1.95 2.22 -18.04
N GLY A 133 2.88 2.46 -17.09
CA GLY A 133 4.31 2.14 -17.23
C GLY A 133 4.71 0.80 -16.59
N LEU A 134 6.03 0.56 -16.50
CA LEU A 134 6.61 -0.65 -15.87
C LEU A 134 7.55 -0.31 -14.70
N THR A 135 7.45 0.91 -14.19
CA THR A 135 8.24 1.42 -13.06
C THR A 135 7.29 1.70 -11.91
N PHE A 136 7.43 0.94 -10.83
CA PHE A 136 6.53 0.99 -9.69
C PHE A 136 7.25 1.58 -8.51
N TRP A 137 6.64 2.60 -7.91
CA TRP A 137 7.16 3.30 -6.74
C TRP A 137 6.86 2.56 -5.44
N SER A 138 7.07 1.24 -5.44
CA SER A 138 6.78 0.33 -4.33
C SER A 138 7.97 -0.61 -4.07
N PRO A 139 8.18 -1.10 -2.83
CA PRO A 139 7.34 -0.92 -1.65
C PRO A 139 7.70 0.28 -0.76
N ASN A 140 6.79 0.72 0.10
CA ASN A 140 7.13 1.58 1.24
C ASN A 140 7.66 0.72 2.40
N ILE A 141 8.87 1.02 2.84
CA ILE A 141 9.64 0.25 3.83
C ILE A 141 10.15 1.13 4.99
N ASN A 142 9.54 2.30 5.19
CA ASN A 142 9.83 3.14 6.35
C ASN A 142 9.34 2.46 7.64
N ILE A 143 10.05 2.65 8.75
CA ILE A 143 9.66 2.04 10.02
C ILE A 143 8.44 2.73 10.62
N PHE A 144 7.41 1.95 10.99
CA PHE A 144 6.22 2.43 11.68
C PHE A 144 6.49 2.66 13.17
N ARG A 145 7.29 3.70 13.47
CA ARG A 145 7.75 4.01 14.85
C ARG A 145 6.67 4.57 15.78
N ASP A 146 5.61 5.17 15.22
CA ASP A 146 4.58 5.89 15.97
C ASP A 146 3.19 5.52 15.45
N PRO A 147 2.29 4.95 16.26
CA PRO A 147 0.95 4.51 15.83
C PRO A 147 0.03 5.65 15.34
N ARG A 148 0.45 6.91 15.50
CA ARG A 148 -0.24 8.08 14.98
C ARG A 148 -0.05 8.31 13.49
N TRP A 149 0.99 7.73 12.90
CA TRP A 149 1.36 8.01 11.52
C TRP A 149 0.32 7.46 10.52
N GLY A 150 -0.25 8.34 9.69
CA GLY A 150 -1.33 8.04 8.74
C GLY A 150 -0.94 7.05 7.65
N ARG A 151 0.33 7.07 7.24
CA ARG A 151 0.89 6.14 6.25
C ARG A 151 1.46 4.87 6.87
N GLY A 152 1.28 4.66 8.18
CA GLY A 152 1.67 3.41 8.83
C GLY A 152 1.02 2.16 8.22
N GLN A 153 -0.13 2.34 7.56
CA GLN A 153 -0.79 1.29 6.78
C GLN A 153 0.07 0.79 5.60
N GLU A 154 0.88 1.67 4.99
CA GLU A 154 1.62 1.41 3.75
C GLU A 154 2.96 0.71 3.96
N THR A 155 3.34 0.43 5.20
CA THR A 155 4.62 -0.22 5.53
C THR A 155 4.41 -1.56 6.24
N TYR A 156 5.50 -2.31 6.41
CA TYR A 156 5.53 -3.64 7.01
C TYR A 156 5.68 -3.65 8.54
N GLY A 157 5.51 -2.50 9.19
CA GLY A 157 5.42 -2.39 10.65
C GLY A 157 6.63 -1.75 11.31
N GLU A 158 6.83 -2.06 12.59
CA GLU A 158 7.76 -1.33 13.47
C GLU A 158 9.15 -1.97 13.58
N ASP A 159 9.35 -3.16 13.01
CA ASP A 159 10.57 -3.94 13.15
C ASP A 159 11.42 -3.94 11.87
N PRO A 160 12.71 -3.58 11.94
CA PRO A 160 13.59 -3.56 10.78
C PRO A 160 13.80 -4.93 10.13
N VAL A 161 13.88 -6.03 10.90
CA VAL A 161 14.13 -7.37 10.33
C VAL A 161 12.90 -7.90 9.60
N LEU A 162 11.72 -7.73 10.18
CA LEU A 162 10.45 -8.06 9.51
C LEU A 162 10.32 -7.26 8.21
N THR A 163 10.53 -5.95 8.27
CA THR A 163 10.44 -5.06 7.11
C THR A 163 11.47 -5.40 6.04
N SER A 164 12.72 -5.69 6.41
CA SER A 164 13.78 -6.14 5.49
C SER A 164 13.41 -7.43 4.76
N LYS A 165 12.92 -8.44 5.48
CA LYS A 165 12.58 -9.75 4.91
C LYS A 165 11.38 -9.67 3.96
N ILE A 166 10.31 -9.00 4.38
CA ILE A 166 9.09 -8.81 3.58
C ILE A 166 9.38 -7.93 2.35
N GLY A 167 10.04 -6.78 2.54
CA GLY A 167 10.41 -5.88 1.45
C GLY A 167 11.34 -6.53 0.42
N THR A 168 12.30 -7.34 0.87
CA THR A 168 13.21 -8.07 -0.03
C THR A 168 12.46 -9.11 -0.87
N ALA A 169 11.54 -9.86 -0.25
CA ALA A 169 10.70 -10.82 -0.96
C ALA A 169 9.81 -10.13 -2.02
N PHE A 170 9.20 -9.00 -1.64
CA PHE A 170 8.38 -8.18 -2.52
C PHE A 170 9.18 -7.67 -3.73
N VAL A 171 10.35 -7.06 -3.51
CA VAL A 171 11.23 -6.57 -4.58
C VAL A 171 11.61 -7.70 -5.55
N LYS A 172 11.98 -8.87 -5.03
CA LYS A 172 12.35 -10.03 -5.87
C LYS A 172 11.17 -10.50 -6.73
N GLY A 173 9.97 -10.60 -6.16
CA GLY A 173 8.76 -10.98 -6.91
C GLY A 173 8.38 -9.96 -7.99
N LEU A 174 8.59 -8.66 -7.73
CA LEU A 174 8.37 -7.64 -8.75
C LEU A 174 9.38 -7.72 -9.90
N GLN A 175 10.67 -7.84 -9.59
CA GLN A 175 11.71 -7.72 -10.61
C GLN A 175 11.91 -9.00 -11.42
N GLY A 176 11.53 -10.17 -10.88
CA GLY A 176 11.84 -11.47 -11.49
C GLY A 176 13.33 -11.78 -11.46
N ASP A 177 13.71 -12.92 -12.06
CA ASP A 177 15.04 -13.51 -11.99
C ASP A 177 15.78 -13.55 -13.34
N HIS A 178 15.20 -12.98 -14.40
CA HIS A 178 15.81 -13.05 -15.73
C HIS A 178 17.13 -12.25 -15.78
N PRO A 179 18.24 -12.87 -16.26
CA PRO A 179 19.59 -12.30 -16.12
C PRO A 179 19.81 -10.99 -16.89
N LYS A 180 18.98 -10.72 -17.91
CA LYS A 180 19.07 -9.51 -18.74
C LYS A 180 17.94 -8.50 -18.49
N TYR A 181 16.74 -8.98 -18.14
CA TYR A 181 15.53 -8.17 -18.16
C TYR A 181 14.86 -8.15 -16.81
N LEU A 182 14.34 -7.01 -16.42
CA LEU A 182 13.47 -6.87 -15.27
C LEU A 182 12.03 -7.11 -15.71
N LYS A 183 11.27 -7.86 -14.91
CA LYS A 183 9.84 -8.03 -15.10
C LYS A 183 9.14 -6.69 -14.92
N VAL A 184 9.32 -6.04 -13.76
CA VAL A 184 9.08 -4.60 -13.58
C VAL A 184 10.22 -3.98 -12.75
N VAL A 185 10.28 -2.65 -12.64
CA VAL A 185 11.21 -1.99 -11.70
C VAL A 185 10.50 -1.78 -10.37
N ALA A 186 11.10 -2.28 -9.29
CA ALA A 186 10.71 -1.98 -7.91
C ALA A 186 11.51 -0.78 -7.38
N THR A 187 10.89 0.02 -6.52
CA THR A 187 11.44 1.26 -5.97
C THR A 187 11.11 1.35 -4.47
N PRO A 188 11.97 0.83 -3.59
CA PRO A 188 11.81 1.00 -2.15
C PRO A 188 11.77 2.48 -1.77
N LYS A 189 10.87 2.86 -0.86
CA LYS A 189 10.63 4.26 -0.46
C LYS A 189 10.27 4.39 1.02
N HIS A 190 10.39 5.55 1.63
CA HIS A 190 10.99 6.80 1.14
C HIS A 190 12.34 6.99 1.84
N TYR A 191 13.41 7.10 1.05
CA TYR A 191 14.80 7.12 1.49
C TYR A 191 15.21 8.54 1.92
N ALA A 192 15.37 8.85 3.21
CA ALA A 192 15.20 7.98 4.37
C ALA A 192 14.54 8.73 5.55
N VAL A 193 14.30 8.00 6.65
CA VAL A 193 13.84 8.55 7.94
C VAL A 193 12.50 9.29 7.82
N HIS A 194 11.61 8.76 6.96
CA HIS A 194 10.30 9.32 6.67
C HIS A 194 9.19 8.50 7.36
N SER A 195 8.80 8.90 8.58
CA SER A 195 7.83 8.16 9.41
C SER A 195 6.85 9.12 10.09
N GLY A 196 6.41 10.13 9.35
CA GLY A 196 5.55 11.22 9.81
C GLY A 196 6.23 12.19 10.78
N PRO A 197 5.60 13.35 11.05
CA PRO A 197 4.20 13.66 10.73
C PRO A 197 3.97 14.06 9.26
N GLU A 198 2.85 13.64 8.68
CA GLU A 198 2.40 13.99 7.33
C GLU A 198 2.16 15.50 7.12
N PRO A 199 1.51 16.26 8.04
CA PRO A 199 1.31 17.70 7.85
C PRO A 199 2.59 18.51 7.65
N ASN A 200 3.72 18.00 8.14
CA ASN A 200 5.00 18.73 8.16
C ASN A 200 6.00 18.18 7.14
N ARG A 201 5.59 17.20 6.32
CA ARG A 201 6.47 16.36 5.49
C ARG A 201 7.41 17.11 4.56
N HIS A 202 6.98 18.28 4.06
CA HIS A 202 7.72 19.11 3.11
C HIS A 202 8.78 20.02 3.75
N TYR A 203 8.87 20.08 5.08
CA TYR A 203 9.79 21.03 5.75
C TYR A 203 10.45 20.54 7.03
N PHE A 204 9.95 19.48 7.66
CA PHE A 204 10.58 18.96 8.89
C PHE A 204 11.99 18.45 8.61
N ASP A 205 12.84 18.53 9.63
CA ASP A 205 14.18 17.96 9.64
C ASP A 205 14.21 16.78 10.61
N ALA A 206 14.39 15.58 10.09
CA ALA A 206 14.56 14.39 10.90
C ALA A 206 15.96 14.40 11.53
N VAL A 207 16.00 14.33 12.86
CA VAL A 207 17.25 14.27 13.63
C VAL A 207 17.25 12.98 14.44
N THR A 208 18.26 12.14 14.19
CA THR A 208 18.52 10.91 14.94
C THR A 208 20.00 10.88 15.32
N ASP A 209 20.38 10.00 16.25
CA ASP A 209 21.78 9.58 16.32
C ASP A 209 22.10 8.56 15.19
N MET A 210 23.39 8.28 15.00
CA MET A 210 23.84 7.32 13.99
C MET A 210 23.42 5.89 14.33
N ARG A 211 23.24 5.58 15.62
CA ARG A 211 22.78 4.27 16.08
C ARG A 211 21.37 4.00 15.55
N ASP A 212 20.42 4.89 15.78
CA ASP A 212 19.04 4.75 15.31
C ASP A 212 18.98 4.69 13.78
N LEU A 213 19.80 5.48 13.09
CA LEU A 213 19.91 5.42 11.63
C LEU A 213 20.27 4.00 11.15
N TRP A 214 21.36 3.43 11.67
CA TRP A 214 21.88 2.14 11.21
C TRP A 214 21.18 0.92 11.80
N ASP A 215 20.59 1.04 12.98
CA ASP A 215 19.95 -0.07 13.70
C ASP A 215 18.43 -0.12 13.46
N THR A 216 17.82 0.97 12.98
CA THR A 216 16.38 1.05 12.75
C THR A 216 16.00 1.51 11.34
N TYR A 217 16.45 2.68 10.89
CA TYR A 217 15.89 3.30 9.69
C TYR A 217 16.46 2.80 8.36
N LEU A 218 17.74 2.40 8.32
CA LEU A 218 18.41 1.93 7.11
C LEU A 218 18.36 0.42 6.82
N PRO A 219 18.21 -0.52 7.78
CA PRO A 219 18.31 -1.96 7.49
C PRO A 219 17.38 -2.48 6.39
N ALA A 220 16.14 -1.95 6.28
CA ALA A 220 15.22 -2.36 5.23
C ALA A 220 15.65 -1.85 3.84
N PHE A 221 16.18 -0.63 3.76
CA PHE A 221 16.75 -0.09 2.51
C PHE A 221 18.00 -0.86 2.12
N GLU A 222 18.89 -1.14 3.07
CA GLU A 222 20.08 -1.96 2.84
C GLU A 222 19.73 -3.33 2.26
N ALA A 223 18.79 -4.04 2.89
CA ALA A 223 18.36 -5.37 2.44
C ALA A 223 17.71 -5.33 1.05
N THR A 224 16.81 -4.38 0.80
CA THR A 224 16.12 -4.29 -0.50
C THR A 224 17.05 -3.88 -1.65
N ILE A 225 18.08 -3.06 -1.38
CA ILE A 225 19.11 -2.71 -2.35
C ILE A 225 20.11 -3.86 -2.56
N ILE A 226 20.71 -4.38 -1.49
CA ILE A 226 21.81 -5.35 -1.59
C ILE A 226 21.29 -6.76 -1.91
N GLU A 227 20.26 -7.23 -1.22
CA GLU A 227 19.72 -8.59 -1.39
C GLU A 227 18.55 -8.64 -2.37
N GLY A 228 17.64 -7.65 -2.29
CA GLY A 228 16.50 -7.53 -3.19
C GLY A 228 16.91 -7.10 -4.60
N LYS A 229 18.06 -6.43 -4.74
CA LYS A 229 18.57 -5.88 -6.00
C LYS A 229 17.60 -4.88 -6.63
N ALA A 230 16.82 -4.15 -5.84
CA ALA A 230 15.93 -3.11 -6.35
C ALA A 230 16.68 -2.20 -7.33
N TYR A 231 16.07 -1.91 -8.48
CA TYR A 231 16.71 -1.15 -9.56
C TYR A 231 16.42 0.35 -9.50
N SER A 232 15.57 0.76 -8.56
CA SER A 232 15.21 2.14 -8.29
C SER A 232 15.10 2.33 -6.77
N ILE A 233 15.20 3.57 -6.29
CA ILE A 233 14.90 3.96 -4.91
C ILE A 233 14.34 5.38 -4.92
N MET A 234 13.36 5.67 -4.06
CA MET A 234 12.75 7.00 -3.99
C MET A 234 13.28 7.79 -2.80
N GLY A 235 13.81 8.99 -3.04
CA GLY A 235 14.22 9.92 -1.99
C GLY A 235 13.01 10.57 -1.31
N ALA A 236 13.07 10.76 0.01
CA ALA A 236 11.97 11.31 0.81
C ALA A 236 11.81 12.84 0.66
N TYR A 237 10.63 13.34 1.06
CA TYR A 237 10.31 14.76 1.16
C TYR A 237 11.22 15.51 2.15
N ASN A 238 11.37 14.97 3.36
CA ASN A 238 11.95 15.69 4.48
C ASN A 238 13.44 15.97 4.34
N ARG A 239 13.94 16.82 5.23
CA ARG A 239 15.37 16.90 5.51
C ARG A 239 15.80 15.80 6.49
N TYR A 240 17.07 15.45 6.44
CA TYR A 240 17.77 14.68 7.45
C TYR A 240 19.06 15.40 7.81
N LEU A 241 19.27 15.66 9.11
CA LEU A 241 20.42 16.41 9.63
C LEU A 241 20.72 17.69 8.83
N GLY A 242 19.67 18.43 8.48
CA GLY A 242 19.75 19.73 7.81
C GLY A 242 19.88 19.70 6.28
N GLN A 243 20.03 18.52 5.64
CA GLN A 243 20.08 18.41 4.18
C GLN A 243 18.81 17.73 3.63
N SER A 244 18.38 18.07 2.42
CA SER A 244 17.27 17.36 1.75
C SER A 244 17.65 15.91 1.50
N CYS A 245 16.76 14.96 1.83
CA CYS A 245 16.98 13.54 1.52
C CYS A 245 17.25 13.29 0.03
N CYS A 246 16.63 14.06 -0.88
CA CYS A 246 16.86 13.98 -2.32
C CYS A 246 18.18 14.62 -2.78
N ALA A 247 18.95 15.25 -1.89
CA ALA A 247 20.23 15.88 -2.20
C ALA A 247 21.23 15.77 -1.04
N HIS A 248 21.26 14.61 -0.39
CA HIS A 248 22.02 14.41 0.84
C HIS A 248 23.36 13.70 0.59
N ASP A 249 24.47 14.25 1.09
CA ASP A 249 25.81 13.68 0.91
C ASP A 249 25.95 12.27 1.50
N LEU A 250 25.70 12.13 2.81
CA LEU A 250 25.79 10.83 3.49
C LEU A 250 24.84 9.77 2.91
N LEU A 251 23.55 10.09 2.72
CA LEU A 251 22.57 9.10 2.27
C LEU A 251 22.82 8.68 0.82
N MET A 252 22.95 9.65 -0.11
CA MET A 252 23.01 9.35 -1.54
C MET A 252 24.41 8.94 -2.01
N GLY A 253 25.44 9.69 -1.59
CA GLY A 253 26.83 9.43 -1.97
C GLY A 253 27.42 8.28 -1.15
N ASP A 254 27.71 8.56 0.12
CA ASP A 254 28.52 7.67 0.96
C ASP A 254 27.84 6.32 1.22
N ILE A 255 26.54 6.32 1.50
CA ILE A 255 25.81 5.09 1.84
C ILE A 255 25.29 4.39 0.59
N LEU A 256 24.41 5.03 -0.18
CA LEU A 256 23.71 4.36 -1.26
C LEU A 256 24.64 3.99 -2.43
N ARG A 257 25.48 4.91 -2.90
CA ARG A 257 26.38 4.65 -4.03
C ARG A 257 27.69 3.98 -3.59
N ASP A 258 28.39 4.52 -2.60
CA ASP A 258 29.73 4.04 -2.26
C ASP A 258 29.71 2.78 -1.40
N LYS A 259 28.91 2.75 -0.32
CA LYS A 259 28.85 1.60 0.61
C LYS A 259 28.00 0.46 0.09
N TRP A 260 26.82 0.73 -0.49
CA TRP A 260 25.91 -0.31 -0.99
C TRP A 260 26.09 -0.65 -2.48
N GLY A 261 26.84 0.17 -3.22
CA GLY A 261 27.13 -0.10 -4.64
C GLY A 261 25.90 -0.04 -5.54
N PHE A 262 24.92 0.82 -5.24
CA PHE A 262 23.68 0.89 -6.01
C PHE A 262 23.92 1.44 -7.43
N GLU A 263 23.58 0.62 -8.44
CA GLU A 263 23.76 0.94 -9.87
C GLU A 263 22.48 1.41 -10.58
N GLY A 264 21.35 1.41 -9.86
CA GLY A 264 20.05 1.83 -10.36
C GLY A 264 19.92 3.35 -10.49
N TYR A 265 18.68 3.83 -10.50
CA TYR A 265 18.38 5.26 -10.51
C TYR A 265 17.65 5.70 -9.23
N VAL A 266 17.81 6.96 -8.85
CA VAL A 266 17.06 7.56 -7.74
C VAL A 266 15.96 8.43 -8.31
N VAL A 267 14.74 8.27 -7.82
CA VAL A 267 13.61 9.17 -8.11
C VAL A 267 13.31 10.05 -6.89
N SER A 268 12.97 11.32 -7.10
CA SER A 268 12.47 12.16 -6.01
C SER A 268 11.04 11.79 -5.68
N ASP A 269 10.63 11.95 -4.42
CA ASP A 269 9.19 12.06 -4.13
C ASP A 269 8.58 13.28 -4.88
N CYS A 270 7.26 13.29 -5.01
CA CYS A 270 6.54 14.22 -5.87
C CYS A 270 6.53 15.65 -5.32
N GLY A 271 7.44 16.47 -5.83
CA GLY A 271 7.67 17.83 -5.32
C GLY A 271 8.89 17.96 -4.40
N ALA A 272 9.56 16.87 -4.03
CA ALA A 272 10.70 16.93 -3.10
C ALA A 272 11.88 17.79 -3.62
N ILE A 273 12.08 17.87 -4.93
CA ILE A 273 13.08 18.79 -5.52
C ILE A 273 12.63 20.26 -5.41
N ARG A 274 11.34 20.54 -5.54
CA ARG A 274 10.80 21.89 -5.29
C ARG A 274 11.01 22.27 -3.82
N ASP A 275 10.85 21.33 -2.91
CA ASP A 275 10.97 21.59 -1.48
C ASP A 275 12.36 22.09 -1.09
N ILE A 276 13.43 21.69 -1.81
CA ILE A 276 14.80 22.18 -1.59
C ILE A 276 14.89 23.72 -1.55
N TYR A 277 14.20 24.43 -2.46
CA TYR A 277 14.22 25.89 -2.50
C TYR A 277 12.95 26.52 -1.88
N ALA A 278 11.80 25.87 -2.00
CA ALA A 278 10.52 26.47 -1.62
C ALA A 278 10.15 26.30 -0.12
N TYR A 279 10.63 25.24 0.53
CA TYR A 279 10.23 24.89 1.91
C TYR A 279 11.42 24.61 2.84
N HIS A 280 12.49 24.02 2.32
CA HIS A 280 13.73 23.78 3.05
C HIS A 280 14.65 24.99 3.08
N GLU A 281 14.49 25.90 2.10
CA GLU A 281 15.28 27.12 1.93
C GLU A 281 16.80 26.85 1.93
N LEU A 282 17.23 25.74 1.31
CA LEU A 282 18.64 25.35 1.21
C LEU A 282 19.39 26.10 0.11
N VAL A 283 18.65 26.54 -0.90
CA VAL A 283 19.10 27.32 -2.07
C VAL A 283 17.98 28.30 -2.46
N GLU A 284 18.29 29.29 -3.30
CA GLU A 284 17.35 30.39 -3.60
C GLU A 284 16.49 30.11 -4.82
N THR A 285 16.98 29.33 -5.79
CA THR A 285 16.32 29.16 -7.10
C THR A 285 16.03 27.70 -7.49
N PRO A 286 15.05 27.46 -8.37
CA PRO A 286 14.83 26.13 -8.94
C PRO A 286 16.04 25.60 -9.74
N GLU A 287 16.84 26.46 -10.38
CA GLU A 287 18.06 26.08 -11.08
C GLU A 287 19.12 25.51 -10.12
N GLU A 288 19.34 26.19 -8.99
CA GLU A 288 20.26 25.73 -7.95
C GLU A 288 19.77 24.41 -7.34
N ALA A 289 18.47 24.28 -7.07
CA ALA A 289 17.88 23.05 -6.53
C ALA A 289 18.03 21.87 -7.50
N SER A 290 17.79 22.09 -8.79
CA SER A 290 17.93 21.06 -9.82
C SER A 290 19.38 20.62 -9.99
N ALA A 291 20.30 21.58 -10.09
CA ALA A 291 21.73 21.30 -10.18
C ALA A 291 22.23 20.52 -8.94
N LEU A 292 21.82 20.96 -7.75
CA LEU A 292 22.19 20.30 -6.50
C LEU A 292 21.68 18.85 -6.47
N ALA A 293 20.41 18.61 -6.75
CA ALA A 293 19.81 17.28 -6.71
C ALA A 293 20.47 16.30 -7.70
N VAL A 294 20.69 16.71 -8.96
CA VAL A 294 21.35 15.87 -9.97
C VAL A 294 22.78 15.54 -9.56
N LYS A 295 23.55 16.54 -9.10
CA LYS A 295 24.95 16.34 -8.68
C LYS A 295 25.08 15.44 -7.46
N LYS A 296 24.07 15.43 -6.59
CA LYS A 296 23.97 14.54 -5.42
C LYS A 296 23.35 13.18 -5.75
N GLY A 297 22.99 12.93 -7.01
CA GLY A 297 22.59 11.62 -7.49
C GLY A 297 21.09 11.33 -7.50
N CYS A 298 20.23 12.35 -7.42
CA CYS A 298 18.80 12.22 -7.71
C CYS A 298 18.57 12.31 -9.21
N ASP A 299 18.25 11.18 -9.83
CA ASP A 299 18.27 11.02 -11.28
C ASP A 299 16.96 11.45 -11.96
N LEU A 300 15.82 11.22 -11.31
CA LEU A 300 14.47 11.47 -11.86
C LEU A 300 13.66 12.38 -10.93
N ASN A 301 13.07 13.45 -11.45
CA ASN A 301 12.19 14.32 -10.68
C ASN A 301 10.71 13.91 -10.89
N CYS A 302 10.02 13.48 -9.83
CA CYS A 302 8.55 13.53 -9.84
C CYS A 302 8.12 14.98 -9.66
N GLY A 303 7.65 15.61 -10.74
CA GLY A 303 7.39 17.04 -10.81
C GLY A 303 8.15 17.74 -11.94
N ARG A 304 8.23 19.07 -11.86
CA ARG A 304 8.66 19.92 -12.97
C ARG A 304 9.94 20.72 -12.71
N THR A 305 10.56 20.61 -11.54
CA THR A 305 11.70 21.46 -11.17
C THR A 305 12.88 21.25 -12.11
N TYR A 306 13.12 20.03 -12.59
CA TYR A 306 14.19 19.72 -13.55
C TYR A 306 14.03 20.37 -14.93
N GLU A 307 12.86 20.94 -15.27
CA GLU A 307 12.72 21.79 -16.46
C GLU A 307 13.67 23.01 -16.42
N SER A 308 14.13 23.42 -15.23
CA SER A 308 15.10 24.51 -15.04
C SER A 308 16.57 24.12 -15.31
N LEU A 309 16.88 22.84 -15.56
CA LEU A 309 18.26 22.39 -15.79
C LEU A 309 18.91 23.05 -17.00
N LEU A 310 18.14 23.46 -18.01
CA LEU A 310 18.66 24.16 -19.18
C LEU A 310 19.31 25.49 -18.76
N ASN A 311 18.58 26.28 -17.97
CA ASN A 311 19.09 27.53 -17.39
C ASN A 311 20.25 27.26 -16.42
N ALA A 312 20.18 26.17 -15.65
CA ALA A 312 21.25 25.82 -14.71
C ALA A 312 22.59 25.52 -15.43
N VAL A 313 22.54 24.90 -16.62
CA VAL A 313 23.72 24.70 -17.48
C VAL A 313 24.22 26.04 -18.02
N GLU A 314 23.33 26.91 -18.50
CA GLU A 314 23.72 28.26 -18.98
C GLU A 314 24.38 29.10 -17.88
N GLN A 315 23.94 28.94 -16.62
CA GLN A 315 24.51 29.60 -15.44
C GLN A 315 25.80 28.94 -14.93
N GLY A 316 26.19 27.77 -15.47
CA GLY A 316 27.37 27.03 -15.04
C GLY A 316 27.23 26.31 -13.69
N LEU A 317 26.01 26.07 -13.22
CA LEU A 317 25.73 25.36 -11.96
C LEU A 317 25.93 23.84 -12.09
N ILE A 318 25.70 23.32 -13.29
CA ILE A 318 25.83 21.90 -13.67
C ILE A 318 26.32 21.80 -15.12
N THR A 319 27.02 20.72 -15.49
CA THR A 319 27.45 20.47 -16.87
C THR A 319 26.55 19.45 -17.59
N GLU A 320 26.59 19.45 -18.93
CA GLU A 320 25.89 18.43 -19.73
C GLU A 320 26.43 17.02 -19.46
N GLU A 321 27.72 16.87 -19.13
CA GLU A 321 28.29 15.56 -18.76
C GLU A 321 27.73 15.03 -17.43
N GLU A 322 27.43 15.90 -16.47
CA GLU A 322 26.77 15.51 -15.22
C GLU A 322 25.32 15.04 -15.49
N ILE A 323 24.61 15.70 -16.41
CA ILE A 323 23.28 15.28 -16.90
C ILE A 323 23.36 13.93 -17.64
N ASP A 324 24.40 13.71 -18.45
CA ASP A 324 24.59 12.45 -19.19
C ASP A 324 24.64 11.24 -18.27
N VAL A 325 25.29 11.35 -17.11
CA VAL A 325 25.37 10.26 -16.13
C VAL A 325 23.97 9.80 -15.71
N THR A 326 23.12 10.76 -15.36
CA THR A 326 21.74 10.53 -14.93
C THR A 326 20.88 9.96 -16.07
N VAL A 327 20.91 10.57 -17.24
CA VAL A 327 20.11 10.11 -18.40
C VAL A 327 20.51 8.68 -18.81
N LYS A 328 21.80 8.33 -18.72
CA LYS A 328 22.27 6.96 -18.96
C LYS A 328 21.69 5.96 -17.95
N ARG A 329 21.58 6.29 -16.67
CA ARG A 329 20.93 5.42 -15.66
C ARG A 329 19.45 5.19 -15.99
N LEU A 330 18.73 6.26 -16.33
CA LEU A 330 17.31 6.18 -16.70
C LEU A 330 17.10 5.31 -17.95
N PHE A 331 17.88 5.50 -19.01
CA PHE A 331 17.78 4.64 -20.18
C PHE A 331 18.18 3.21 -19.88
N ARG A 332 19.24 2.96 -19.08
CA ARG A 332 19.61 1.59 -18.68
C ARG A 332 18.44 0.83 -18.04
N ALA A 333 17.63 1.51 -17.20
CA ALA A 333 16.40 0.93 -16.66
C ALA A 333 15.40 0.56 -17.76
N ARG A 334 15.10 1.46 -18.70
CA ARG A 334 14.19 1.20 -19.83
C ARG A 334 14.69 0.09 -20.77
N PHE A 335 16.00 -0.02 -20.99
CA PHE A 335 16.62 -1.15 -21.71
C PHE A 335 16.46 -2.47 -20.94
N LYS A 336 16.66 -2.48 -19.62
CA LYS A 336 16.41 -3.64 -18.77
C LYS A 336 14.93 -4.03 -18.72
N LEU A 337 14.00 -3.11 -18.93
CA LEU A 337 12.58 -3.43 -19.09
C LEU A 337 12.23 -4.06 -20.45
N GLY A 338 13.20 -4.13 -21.37
CA GLY A 338 13.05 -4.73 -22.70
C GLY A 338 12.41 -3.81 -23.74
N MET A 339 12.26 -2.51 -23.45
CA MET A 339 11.52 -1.56 -24.31
C MET A 339 12.18 -1.28 -25.67
N PHE A 340 13.44 -1.72 -25.86
CA PHE A 340 14.25 -1.45 -27.05
C PHE A 340 14.64 -2.73 -27.80
N ASP A 341 14.16 -3.89 -27.35
CA ASP A 341 14.46 -5.18 -27.96
C ASP A 341 13.22 -5.75 -28.65
N PRO A 342 13.39 -6.57 -29.70
CA PRO A 342 12.25 -7.23 -30.33
C PRO A 342 11.42 -8.00 -29.31
N PRO A 343 10.07 -7.92 -29.34
CA PRO A 343 9.20 -8.58 -28.35
C PRO A 343 9.48 -10.08 -28.19
N GLU A 344 9.84 -10.78 -29.27
CA GLU A 344 10.21 -12.19 -29.26
C GLU A 344 11.46 -12.53 -28.43
N MET A 345 12.30 -11.54 -28.12
CA MET A 345 13.49 -11.70 -27.27
C MET A 345 13.22 -11.42 -25.79
N VAL A 346 12.09 -10.80 -25.44
CA VAL A 346 11.78 -10.35 -24.08
C VAL A 346 10.74 -11.32 -23.49
N PRO A 347 11.08 -12.15 -22.49
CA PRO A 347 10.18 -13.19 -21.98
C PRO A 347 8.83 -12.69 -21.50
N TYR A 348 8.80 -11.45 -21.00
CA TYR A 348 7.62 -10.81 -20.44
C TYR A 348 6.77 -10.07 -21.48
N SER A 349 7.19 -10.01 -22.75
CA SER A 349 6.49 -9.25 -23.80
C SER A 349 5.22 -9.90 -24.33
N ASN A 350 5.04 -11.20 -24.09
CA ASN A 350 3.91 -11.97 -24.60
C ASN A 350 2.90 -12.36 -23.50
N ILE A 351 2.98 -11.75 -22.32
CA ILE A 351 1.99 -11.96 -21.26
C ILE A 351 0.66 -11.36 -21.74
N PRO A 352 -0.41 -12.16 -21.88
CA PRO A 352 -1.66 -11.71 -22.46
C PRO A 352 -2.52 -10.99 -21.41
N TYR A 353 -3.49 -10.16 -21.85
CA TYR A 353 -4.29 -9.33 -20.95
C TYR A 353 -5.16 -10.15 -20.00
N GLU A 354 -5.56 -11.37 -20.38
CA GLU A 354 -6.36 -12.30 -19.55
C GLU A 354 -5.63 -12.77 -18.29
N LYS A 355 -4.35 -12.43 -18.12
CA LYS A 355 -3.63 -12.60 -16.86
C LYS A 355 -3.90 -11.50 -15.85
N ASN A 356 -4.57 -10.43 -16.22
CA ASN A 356 -5.04 -9.41 -15.30
C ASN A 356 -6.32 -9.86 -14.57
N ASP A 357 -6.33 -9.78 -13.24
CA ASP A 357 -7.46 -10.19 -12.38
C ASP A 357 -7.97 -11.60 -12.69
N ALA A 358 -7.02 -12.52 -12.91
CA ALA A 358 -7.34 -13.91 -13.22
C ALA A 358 -7.92 -14.63 -11.98
N PRO A 359 -8.81 -15.63 -12.14
CA PRO A 359 -9.40 -16.35 -11.01
C PRO A 359 -8.38 -16.91 -10.02
N GLU A 360 -7.24 -17.42 -10.50
CA GLU A 360 -6.15 -17.91 -9.65
C GLU A 360 -5.51 -16.81 -8.76
N HIS A 361 -5.59 -15.54 -9.18
CA HIS A 361 -5.11 -14.41 -8.39
C HIS A 361 -6.09 -14.05 -7.27
N SER A 362 -7.40 -14.23 -7.51
CA SER A 362 -8.43 -14.09 -6.47
C SER A 362 -8.27 -15.14 -5.37
N ASP A 363 -7.93 -16.38 -5.70
CA ASP A 363 -7.64 -17.44 -4.72
C ASP A 363 -6.41 -17.09 -3.87
N LEU A 364 -5.38 -16.51 -4.49
CA LEU A 364 -4.23 -15.99 -3.77
C LEU A 364 -4.62 -14.83 -2.85
N ALA A 365 -5.45 -13.89 -3.31
CA ALA A 365 -5.92 -12.77 -2.50
C ALA A 365 -6.69 -13.24 -1.25
N LEU A 366 -7.50 -14.29 -1.39
CA LEU A 366 -8.18 -14.93 -0.25
C LEU A 366 -7.17 -15.53 0.73
N THR A 367 -6.16 -16.24 0.23
CA THR A 367 -5.10 -16.85 1.06
C THR A 367 -4.36 -15.77 1.86
N VAL A 368 -3.89 -14.70 1.18
CA VAL A 368 -3.18 -13.60 1.84
C VAL A 368 -4.09 -12.91 2.87
N ALA A 369 -5.37 -12.70 2.55
CA ALA A 369 -6.33 -12.12 3.49
C ALA A 369 -6.54 -13.00 4.73
N GLN A 370 -6.77 -14.30 4.58
CA GLN A 370 -6.93 -15.25 5.69
C GLN A 370 -5.70 -15.25 6.61
N GLU A 371 -4.51 -15.27 6.00
CA GLU A 371 -3.24 -15.29 6.72
C GLU A 371 -2.90 -13.96 7.42
N SER A 372 -3.47 -12.84 6.97
CA SER A 372 -3.26 -11.51 7.56
C SER A 372 -4.14 -11.20 8.77
N ILE A 373 -5.28 -11.89 8.93
CA ILE A 373 -6.24 -11.63 10.00
C ILE A 373 -5.71 -12.13 11.34
N ILE A 374 -5.86 -11.30 12.37
CA ILE A 374 -5.33 -11.59 13.71
C ILE A 374 -6.47 -11.65 14.72
N LEU A 375 -6.56 -12.76 15.45
CA LEU A 375 -7.41 -12.88 16.62
C LEU A 375 -6.69 -12.28 17.83
N LEU A 376 -7.16 -11.13 18.34
CA LEU A 376 -6.53 -10.44 19.47
C LEU A 376 -7.10 -10.90 20.82
N LYS A 377 -8.35 -11.35 20.84
CA LYS A 377 -9.03 -11.80 22.05
C LYS A 377 -10.12 -12.82 21.71
N ASN A 378 -10.28 -13.85 22.54
CA ASN A 378 -11.35 -14.83 22.42
C ASN A 378 -11.68 -15.50 23.78
N ASP A 379 -12.50 -14.84 24.59
CA ASP A 379 -12.93 -15.35 25.89
C ASP A 379 -14.00 -16.44 25.73
N ASN A 380 -13.94 -17.45 26.60
CA ASN A 380 -14.89 -18.58 26.67
C ASN A 380 -15.08 -19.33 25.35
N ASN A 381 -14.09 -19.27 24.45
CA ASN A 381 -14.14 -19.86 23.11
C ASN A 381 -15.41 -19.43 22.34
N LEU A 382 -15.76 -18.13 22.41
CA LEU A 382 -16.90 -17.58 21.65
C LEU A 382 -16.71 -17.81 20.15
N LEU A 383 -15.51 -17.54 19.63
CA LEU A 383 -15.13 -17.86 18.27
C LEU A 383 -14.44 -19.23 18.19
N PRO A 384 -14.67 -20.00 17.11
CA PRO A 384 -15.57 -19.69 16.01
C PRO A 384 -17.05 -19.78 16.39
N LEU A 385 -17.88 -18.92 15.81
CA LEU A 385 -19.33 -18.93 16.00
C LEU A 385 -19.93 -20.22 15.45
N ASN A 386 -20.84 -20.83 16.21
CA ASN A 386 -21.55 -22.01 15.74
C ASN A 386 -22.65 -21.65 14.72
N ASN A 387 -23.01 -22.62 13.89
CA ASN A 387 -24.03 -22.49 12.85
C ASN A 387 -25.49 -22.56 13.37
N LYS A 388 -25.73 -22.57 14.69
CA LYS A 388 -27.08 -22.67 15.29
C LYS A 388 -27.69 -21.30 15.63
N LEU A 389 -26.99 -20.21 15.29
CA LEU A 389 -27.49 -18.85 15.49
C LEU A 389 -28.71 -18.61 14.60
N LYS A 390 -29.78 -18.10 15.19
CA LYS A 390 -31.02 -17.73 14.49
C LYS A 390 -30.93 -16.33 13.94
N GLN A 391 -30.31 -15.41 14.68
CA GLN A 391 -30.16 -14.03 14.25
C GLN A 391 -28.79 -13.45 14.62
N ILE A 392 -28.10 -12.92 13.60
CA ILE A 392 -26.82 -12.21 13.73
C ILE A 392 -27.06 -10.74 13.42
N ALA A 393 -26.64 -9.87 14.33
CA ALA A 393 -26.56 -8.43 14.07
C ALA A 393 -25.16 -8.08 13.55
N VAL A 394 -25.06 -7.66 12.31
CA VAL A 394 -23.85 -7.01 11.80
C VAL A 394 -24.05 -5.51 11.98
N ILE A 395 -23.20 -4.85 12.77
CA ILE A 395 -23.37 -3.44 13.12
C ILE A 395 -22.06 -2.69 12.87
N GLY A 396 -22.13 -1.45 12.39
CA GLY A 396 -20.97 -0.56 12.35
C GLY A 396 -20.70 -0.02 10.95
N PRO A 397 -20.00 1.14 10.88
CA PRO A 397 -19.78 1.86 9.62
C PRO A 397 -18.96 1.07 8.61
N ASN A 398 -18.11 0.13 9.05
CA ASN A 398 -17.16 -0.57 8.18
C ASN A 398 -17.67 -1.93 7.70
N ALA A 399 -18.91 -2.31 8.03
CA ALA A 399 -19.40 -3.65 7.71
C ALA A 399 -19.67 -3.86 6.21
N ASP A 400 -20.12 -2.82 5.51
CA ASP A 400 -20.51 -2.87 4.10
C ASP A 400 -19.86 -1.69 3.35
N ASP A 401 -18.55 -1.54 3.54
CA ASP A 401 -17.74 -0.45 3.00
C ASP A 401 -16.62 -1.05 2.15
N LEU A 402 -16.50 -0.59 0.89
CA LEU A 402 -15.47 -1.08 -0.03
C LEU A 402 -14.11 -0.45 0.29
N ASP A 403 -14.07 0.82 0.71
CA ASP A 403 -12.80 1.53 0.90
C ASP A 403 -11.93 0.85 1.95
N VAL A 404 -12.55 0.36 3.02
CA VAL A 404 -11.86 -0.38 4.10
C VAL A 404 -11.33 -1.74 3.66
N LEU A 405 -11.79 -2.30 2.53
CA LEU A 405 -11.14 -3.44 1.91
C LEU A 405 -9.87 -3.01 1.18
N LEU A 406 -9.97 -1.92 0.40
CA LEU A 406 -8.97 -1.54 -0.58
C LEU A 406 -7.76 -0.79 0.01
N GLY A 407 -7.94 -0.04 1.11
CA GLY A 407 -6.91 0.89 1.58
C GLY A 407 -6.61 1.99 0.54
N ASN A 408 -5.47 2.67 0.65
CA ASN A 408 -5.00 3.58 -0.40
C ASN A 408 -4.11 2.86 -1.44
N TYR A 409 -3.77 3.55 -2.54
CA TYR A 409 -2.94 3.02 -3.64
C TYR A 409 -3.41 1.65 -4.16
N ASN A 410 -4.69 1.55 -4.47
CA ASN A 410 -5.34 0.33 -4.93
C ASN A 410 -5.72 0.41 -6.42
N GLY A 411 -5.99 -0.75 -7.01
CA GLY A 411 -6.72 -0.88 -8.28
C GLY A 411 -8.18 -1.24 -8.02
N THR A 412 -8.94 -1.52 -9.08
CA THR A 412 -10.37 -1.85 -8.94
C THR A 412 -10.59 -3.37 -9.00
N PRO A 413 -11.00 -4.07 -7.94
CA PRO A 413 -11.26 -5.51 -8.04
C PRO A 413 -12.56 -5.80 -8.78
N SER A 414 -12.62 -6.87 -9.59
CA SER A 414 -13.88 -7.26 -10.27
C SER A 414 -14.96 -7.77 -9.32
N TYR A 415 -14.57 -8.39 -8.20
CA TYR A 415 -15.50 -9.07 -7.28
C TYR A 415 -15.13 -8.87 -5.80
N PRO A 416 -15.17 -7.63 -5.28
CA PRO A 416 -14.90 -7.39 -3.87
C PRO A 416 -16.00 -7.97 -2.96
N VAL A 417 -15.61 -8.49 -1.80
CA VAL A 417 -16.52 -9.03 -0.79
C VAL A 417 -16.36 -8.25 0.52
N THR A 418 -17.39 -7.48 0.90
CA THR A 418 -17.45 -6.77 2.18
C THR A 418 -17.63 -7.74 3.36
N ALA A 419 -17.36 -7.28 4.58
CA ALA A 419 -17.59 -8.09 5.78
C ALA A 419 -19.04 -8.58 5.89
N LEU A 420 -20.01 -7.70 5.60
CA LEU A 420 -21.43 -8.05 5.57
C LEU A 420 -21.73 -9.11 4.52
N ALA A 421 -21.20 -8.96 3.30
CA ALA A 421 -21.39 -9.92 2.23
C ALA A 421 -20.78 -11.29 2.61
N GLY A 422 -19.55 -11.32 3.11
CA GLY A 422 -18.88 -12.55 3.54
C GLY A 422 -19.62 -13.29 4.66
N ILE A 423 -20.15 -12.56 5.64
CA ILE A 423 -20.95 -13.12 6.74
C ILE A 423 -22.26 -13.71 6.19
N LYS A 424 -22.99 -12.98 5.34
CA LYS A 424 -24.22 -13.47 4.69
C LYS A 424 -23.95 -14.74 3.87
N ASN A 425 -22.87 -14.76 3.11
CA ASN A 425 -22.48 -15.89 2.25
C ASN A 425 -22.05 -17.13 3.06
N SER A 426 -21.66 -16.95 4.33
CA SER A 426 -21.15 -18.06 5.16
C SER A 426 -22.21 -18.76 6.00
N VAL A 427 -23.41 -18.19 6.13
CA VAL A 427 -24.51 -18.77 6.91
C VAL A 427 -25.60 -19.36 6.01
N GLY A 428 -26.31 -20.38 6.52
CA GLY A 428 -27.42 -21.00 5.79
C GLY A 428 -28.73 -20.21 5.89
N GLU A 429 -29.74 -20.60 5.11
CA GLU A 429 -31.06 -19.95 5.04
C GLU A 429 -31.81 -19.85 6.40
N GLY A 430 -31.45 -20.70 7.37
CA GLY A 430 -32.03 -20.67 8.72
C GLY A 430 -31.50 -19.57 9.63
N THR A 431 -30.46 -18.83 9.22
CA THR A 431 -29.83 -17.75 10.00
C THR A 431 -30.17 -16.40 9.37
N ASN A 432 -30.79 -15.52 10.16
CA ASN A 432 -31.13 -14.17 9.73
C ASN A 432 -29.98 -13.20 10.02
N VAL A 433 -29.34 -12.68 8.98
CA VAL A 433 -28.30 -11.65 9.10
C VAL A 433 -28.92 -10.28 8.83
N LYS A 434 -28.95 -9.44 9.87
CA LYS A 434 -29.44 -8.05 9.77
C LYS A 434 -28.28 -7.09 9.91
N TYR A 435 -28.37 -5.98 9.19
CA TYR A 435 -27.35 -4.95 9.16
C TYR A 435 -27.92 -3.57 9.51
N THR A 436 -27.15 -2.78 10.25
CA THR A 436 -27.29 -1.33 10.32
C THR A 436 -25.90 -0.71 10.56
N PRO A 437 -25.55 0.42 9.94
CA PRO A 437 -24.30 1.12 10.22
C PRO A 437 -24.23 1.60 11.68
N GLY A 438 -25.36 1.96 12.29
CA GLY A 438 -25.48 2.40 13.69
C GLY A 438 -24.89 3.80 13.97
N CYS A 439 -23.72 4.12 13.42
CA CYS A 439 -23.10 5.45 13.44
C CYS A 439 -22.21 5.65 12.20
N GLY A 440 -21.75 6.88 11.98
CA GLY A 440 -20.68 7.17 11.00
C GLY A 440 -19.29 6.78 11.54
N LEU A 441 -18.26 6.97 10.71
CA LEU A 441 -16.87 6.71 11.07
C LEU A 441 -16.40 7.61 12.23
N VAL A 442 -16.72 8.89 12.15
CA VAL A 442 -16.32 9.96 13.10
C VAL A 442 -17.51 10.89 13.37
N GLY A 443 -17.30 11.90 14.22
CA GLY A 443 -18.28 12.98 14.42
C GLY A 443 -19.62 12.52 15.01
N LYS A 444 -20.63 13.39 14.90
CA LYS A 444 -22.04 13.08 15.21
C LYS A 444 -22.79 12.69 13.93
N ASP A 445 -22.09 12.05 13.00
CA ASP A 445 -22.48 12.05 11.60
C ASP A 445 -23.90 11.56 11.39
N MET A 446 -24.52 12.26 10.44
CA MET A 446 -25.80 11.89 9.90
C MET A 446 -25.60 10.63 9.09
N VAL A 447 -25.97 9.49 9.65
CA VAL A 447 -26.03 8.25 8.89
C VAL A 447 -27.05 8.42 7.77
N MET A 448 -26.54 8.47 6.55
CA MET A 448 -27.29 8.53 5.31
C MET A 448 -27.41 7.12 4.73
N SER A 449 -28.30 6.95 3.75
CA SER A 449 -28.41 5.71 3.00
C SER A 449 -28.62 6.04 1.53
N ILE A 450 -27.96 5.30 0.64
CA ILE A 450 -28.27 5.30 -0.80
C ILE A 450 -29.79 5.14 -0.95
N ILE A 451 -30.40 5.97 -1.79
CA ILE A 451 -31.84 5.94 -2.00
C ILE A 451 -32.19 4.64 -2.75
N PRO A 452 -32.92 3.69 -2.12
CA PRO A 452 -33.15 2.40 -2.75
C PRO A 452 -33.99 2.53 -4.02
N GLY A 453 -33.63 1.79 -5.07
CA GLY A 453 -34.30 1.89 -6.38
C GLY A 453 -35.79 1.57 -6.36
N LYS A 454 -36.28 0.86 -5.34
CA LYS A 454 -37.72 0.63 -5.12
C LYS A 454 -38.51 1.91 -4.83
N TYR A 455 -37.85 3.00 -4.45
CA TYR A 455 -38.48 4.31 -4.26
C TYR A 455 -38.28 5.24 -5.45
N LEU A 456 -37.48 4.85 -6.44
CA LEU A 456 -37.21 5.62 -7.65
C LEU A 456 -37.96 5.01 -8.84
N THR A 457 -38.54 5.85 -9.69
CA THR A 457 -39.25 5.41 -10.90
C THR A 457 -39.05 6.36 -12.07
N THR A 458 -38.91 5.80 -13.27
CA THR A 458 -38.98 6.54 -14.53
C THR A 458 -40.02 5.87 -15.43
N GLY A 459 -41.08 6.60 -15.77
CA GLY A 459 -42.27 5.99 -16.37
C GLY A 459 -42.83 4.86 -15.48
N GLU A 460 -42.85 3.64 -16.01
CA GLU A 460 -43.28 2.42 -15.29
C GLU A 460 -42.11 1.59 -14.71
N GLU A 461 -40.86 1.95 -15.05
CA GLU A 461 -39.67 1.21 -14.62
C GLU A 461 -39.12 1.72 -13.29
N ARG A 462 -38.37 0.86 -12.58
CA ARG A 462 -37.68 1.20 -11.32
C ARG A 462 -36.30 1.79 -11.60
N GLY A 463 -36.00 2.90 -10.94
CA GLY A 463 -34.78 3.69 -11.18
C GLY A 463 -35.07 5.06 -11.77
N LEU A 464 -34.02 5.80 -12.10
CA LEU A 464 -34.09 7.09 -12.78
C LEU A 464 -33.57 6.96 -14.21
N LYS A 465 -34.13 7.76 -15.13
CA LYS A 465 -33.60 7.87 -16.48
C LYS A 465 -32.26 8.62 -16.40
N GLY A 466 -31.16 7.93 -16.66
CA GLY A 466 -29.82 8.50 -16.79
C GLY A 466 -29.56 8.94 -18.23
N GLU A 467 -29.15 10.18 -18.40
CA GLU A 467 -28.72 10.78 -19.67
C GLU A 467 -27.27 11.24 -19.51
N TYR A 468 -26.35 10.65 -20.27
CA TYR A 468 -24.92 10.92 -20.16
C TYR A 468 -24.41 11.66 -21.40
N PHE A 469 -23.60 12.68 -21.20
CA PHE A 469 -23.14 13.60 -22.25
C PHE A 469 -21.61 13.61 -22.29
N ALA A 470 -21.03 13.55 -23.49
CA ALA A 470 -19.59 13.68 -23.72
C ALA A 470 -19.10 15.15 -23.67
N ASN A 471 -19.60 15.91 -22.70
CA ASN A 471 -19.24 17.29 -22.39
C ASN A 471 -19.69 17.63 -20.96
N LYS A 472 -19.20 18.73 -20.38
CA LYS A 472 -19.53 19.12 -18.98
C LYS A 472 -20.81 19.94 -18.86
N GLU A 473 -21.37 20.40 -19.97
CA GLU A 473 -22.42 21.40 -20.00
C GLU A 473 -23.84 20.82 -20.02
N LEU A 474 -24.01 19.49 -20.02
CA LEU A 474 -25.29 18.80 -20.20
C LEU A 474 -26.01 19.24 -21.48
N LYS A 475 -25.24 19.45 -22.56
CA LYS A 475 -25.75 19.97 -23.85
C LYS A 475 -25.68 18.93 -24.96
N GLY A 476 -26.60 19.08 -25.92
CA GLY A 476 -26.68 18.23 -27.10
C GLY A 476 -27.50 16.96 -26.87
N GLU A 477 -27.40 16.02 -27.81
CA GLU A 477 -27.97 14.69 -27.65
C GLU A 477 -27.10 13.88 -26.66
N PRO A 478 -27.70 13.16 -25.70
CA PRO A 478 -26.94 12.30 -24.80
C PRO A 478 -26.28 11.15 -25.58
N ALA A 479 -25.03 10.86 -25.26
CA ALA A 479 -24.29 9.74 -25.84
C ALA A 479 -24.81 8.39 -25.32
N VAL A 480 -25.30 8.35 -24.08
CA VAL A 480 -25.90 7.16 -23.46
C VAL A 480 -27.19 7.54 -22.75
N VAL A 481 -28.21 6.70 -22.91
CA VAL A 481 -29.47 6.80 -22.18
C VAL A 481 -29.79 5.43 -21.58
N CYS A 482 -29.93 5.36 -20.26
CA CYS A 482 -30.22 4.12 -19.53
C CYS A 482 -31.16 4.38 -18.35
N VAL A 483 -31.51 3.30 -17.63
CA VAL A 483 -32.24 3.39 -16.36
C VAL A 483 -31.33 2.92 -15.24
N ASP A 484 -30.93 3.86 -14.40
CA ASP A 484 -30.07 3.61 -13.25
C ASP A 484 -30.94 3.36 -12.03
N LYS A 485 -30.85 2.15 -11.47
CA LYS A 485 -31.69 1.73 -10.35
C LYS A 485 -31.42 2.55 -9.09
N GLU A 486 -30.17 2.88 -8.86
CA GLU A 486 -29.66 3.65 -7.72
C GLU A 486 -28.54 4.56 -8.23
N ILE A 487 -28.31 5.69 -7.58
CA ILE A 487 -27.21 6.59 -7.92
C ILE A 487 -26.16 6.45 -6.83
N ALA A 488 -25.17 5.61 -7.10
CA ALA A 488 -24.08 5.30 -6.19
C ALA A 488 -22.84 4.90 -6.99
N PHE A 489 -22.45 5.76 -7.92
CA PHE A 489 -21.35 5.50 -8.83
C PHE A 489 -20.05 5.98 -8.20
N ASP A 490 -19.07 5.08 -8.14
CA ASP A 490 -17.68 5.41 -7.89
C ASP A 490 -16.90 4.89 -9.10
N TRP A 491 -16.56 5.83 -9.96
CA TRP A 491 -15.98 5.62 -11.26
C TRP A 491 -14.44 5.71 -11.21
N GLN A 492 -13.90 6.20 -10.10
CA GLN A 492 -12.46 6.37 -9.87
C GLN A 492 -11.76 7.13 -11.02
N GLU A 493 -10.46 6.88 -11.18
CA GLU A 493 -9.63 7.42 -12.26
C GLU A 493 -9.68 6.56 -13.54
N ASP A 494 -10.68 5.68 -13.73
CA ASP A 494 -10.70 4.74 -14.88
C ASP A 494 -12.09 4.46 -15.50
N ALA A 495 -13.16 5.18 -15.14
CA ALA A 495 -14.49 4.71 -15.56
C ALA A 495 -14.83 4.79 -17.04
N TYR A 496 -15.43 3.68 -17.47
CA TYR A 496 -16.09 3.48 -18.74
C TYR A 496 -17.59 3.31 -18.51
N VAL A 497 -18.38 4.36 -18.78
CA VAL A 497 -19.72 4.16 -19.34
C VAL A 497 -19.51 4.10 -20.84
N GLU A 498 -19.87 2.99 -21.47
CA GLU A 498 -19.64 2.77 -22.91
C GLU A 498 -20.17 3.95 -23.74
N GLY A 499 -19.27 4.71 -24.38
CA GLY A 499 -19.60 5.91 -25.16
C GLY A 499 -19.38 7.25 -24.46
N ILE A 500 -18.88 7.26 -23.22
CA ILE A 500 -18.56 8.46 -22.43
C ILE A 500 -17.04 8.59 -22.24
N PRO A 501 -16.45 9.80 -22.43
CA PRO A 501 -15.03 10.00 -22.16
C PRO A 501 -14.72 9.87 -20.67
N HIS A 502 -13.47 9.52 -20.37
CA HIS A 502 -12.98 9.36 -19.00
C HIS A 502 -13.08 10.65 -18.18
N GLU A 503 -12.73 11.78 -18.81
CA GLU A 503 -12.83 13.12 -18.25
C GLU A 503 -13.79 13.97 -19.06
N ASN A 504 -14.19 15.12 -18.51
CA ASN A 504 -14.99 16.12 -19.21
C ASN A 504 -16.36 15.60 -19.71
N PHE A 505 -17.08 14.86 -18.86
CA PHE A 505 -18.44 14.40 -19.14
C PHE A 505 -19.46 14.98 -18.15
N SER A 506 -20.74 14.75 -18.41
CA SER A 506 -21.81 15.10 -17.48
C SER A 506 -22.96 14.10 -17.55
N ALA A 507 -23.76 14.05 -16.49
CA ALA A 507 -24.90 13.16 -16.39
C ALA A 507 -26.11 13.86 -15.77
N ARG A 508 -27.30 13.49 -16.23
CA ARG A 508 -28.59 13.93 -15.69
C ARG A 508 -29.46 12.72 -15.40
N TRP A 509 -29.92 12.61 -14.17
CA TRP A 509 -30.91 11.61 -13.74
C TRP A 509 -32.26 12.26 -13.48
N THR A 510 -33.32 11.77 -14.13
CA THR A 510 -34.69 12.28 -13.96
C THR A 510 -35.69 11.16 -13.70
N GLY A 511 -36.70 11.47 -12.90
CA GLY A 511 -37.79 10.54 -12.60
C GLY A 511 -38.64 11.00 -11.43
N LYS A 512 -39.15 10.05 -10.65
CA LYS A 512 -39.92 10.31 -9.44
C LYS A 512 -39.37 9.55 -8.25
N ILE A 513 -39.47 10.17 -7.07
CA ILE A 513 -39.21 9.54 -5.77
C ILE A 513 -40.51 9.39 -4.99
N GLU A 514 -40.76 8.20 -4.42
CA GLU A 514 -41.91 7.90 -3.55
C GLU A 514 -41.51 7.91 -2.07
N ALA A 515 -42.25 8.66 -1.25
CA ALA A 515 -41.92 8.82 0.16
C ALA A 515 -42.47 7.67 1.04
N PRO A 516 -41.62 6.88 1.72
CA PRO A 516 -42.09 5.81 2.61
C PRO A 516 -42.70 6.30 3.93
N LYS A 517 -42.40 7.54 4.35
CA LYS A 517 -42.82 8.14 5.61
C LYS A 517 -43.20 9.61 5.39
N THR A 518 -44.02 10.15 6.29
CA THR A 518 -44.31 11.59 6.31
C THR A 518 -43.28 12.29 7.20
N GLY A 519 -42.71 13.39 6.72
CA GLY A 519 -41.87 14.28 7.51
C GLY A 519 -40.75 14.93 6.70
N GLU A 520 -39.83 15.58 7.41
CA GLU A 520 -38.63 16.20 6.84
C GLU A 520 -37.57 15.14 6.52
N TYR A 521 -37.29 14.96 5.23
CA TYR A 521 -36.17 14.17 4.74
C TYR A 521 -34.94 15.05 4.63
N ILE A 522 -33.78 14.44 4.88
CA ILE A 522 -32.50 15.06 4.56
C ILE A 522 -31.96 14.29 3.37
N PHE A 523 -31.67 14.98 2.28
CA PHE A 523 -31.01 14.45 1.10
C PHE A 523 -29.53 14.77 1.19
N GLY A 524 -28.69 13.88 0.69
CA GLY A 524 -27.25 14.04 0.57
C GLY A 524 -26.84 13.77 -0.87
N VAL A 525 -25.91 14.56 -1.39
CA VAL A 525 -25.22 14.25 -2.63
C VAL A 525 -23.73 14.35 -2.35
N THR A 526 -23.04 13.24 -2.59
CA THR A 526 -21.58 13.17 -2.56
C THR A 526 -21.09 13.10 -3.99
N GLY A 527 -20.20 13.98 -4.41
CA GLY A 527 -19.62 13.88 -5.75
C GLY A 527 -18.32 14.63 -5.91
N ASP A 528 -17.51 14.16 -6.86
CA ASP A 528 -16.34 14.89 -7.38
C ASP A 528 -16.82 15.91 -8.42
N ASP A 529 -16.28 17.12 -8.37
CA ASP A 529 -16.76 18.26 -9.17
C ASP A 529 -18.27 18.55 -8.99
N GLY A 530 -18.93 19.09 -10.00
CA GLY A 530 -20.21 19.75 -9.79
C GLY A 530 -21.42 18.82 -9.79
N TYR A 531 -22.31 19.01 -8.81
CA TYR A 531 -23.59 18.33 -8.70
C TYR A 531 -24.71 19.23 -8.15
N ARG A 532 -25.96 18.88 -8.49
CA ARG A 532 -27.15 19.57 -7.97
C ARG A 532 -28.40 18.73 -7.99
N LEU A 533 -29.22 18.85 -6.94
CA LEU A 533 -30.44 18.07 -6.73
C LEU A 533 -31.67 18.97 -6.68
N PHE A 534 -32.69 18.59 -7.44
CA PHE A 534 -34.00 19.23 -7.45
C PHE A 534 -35.10 18.25 -7.09
N ILE A 535 -36.08 18.72 -6.30
CA ILE A 535 -37.32 18.00 -5.99
C ILE A 535 -38.52 18.90 -6.32
N ASN A 536 -39.42 18.43 -7.20
CA ASN A 536 -40.50 19.21 -7.82
C ASN A 536 -40.02 20.55 -8.41
N GLY A 537 -38.82 20.54 -9.02
CA GLY A 537 -38.19 21.72 -9.60
C GLY A 537 -37.61 22.72 -8.58
N LYS A 538 -37.79 22.49 -7.27
CA LYS A 538 -37.12 23.27 -6.23
C LYS A 538 -35.71 22.73 -6.02
N GLU A 539 -34.72 23.63 -6.04
CA GLU A 539 -33.35 23.32 -5.67
C GLU A 539 -33.27 22.90 -4.19
N VAL A 540 -32.64 21.74 -3.95
CA VAL A 540 -32.46 21.15 -2.63
C VAL A 540 -30.98 21.15 -2.26
N ILE A 541 -30.09 20.88 -3.22
CA ILE A 541 -28.63 20.92 -3.10
C ILE A 541 -28.09 21.56 -4.37
N GLU A 542 -27.11 22.46 -4.24
CA GLU A 542 -26.37 23.05 -5.36
C GLU A 542 -24.90 23.17 -4.97
N GLN A 543 -24.05 22.53 -5.75
CA GLN A 543 -22.60 22.69 -5.69
C GLN A 543 -22.08 22.51 -7.12
N TRP A 544 -22.01 23.58 -7.90
CA TRP A 544 -21.76 23.52 -9.34
C TRP A 544 -20.43 24.16 -9.72
N SER A 545 -19.33 23.62 -9.17
CA SER A 545 -17.95 24.09 -9.38
C SER A 545 -16.96 22.93 -9.40
N VAL A 546 -15.73 23.19 -9.83
CA VAL A 546 -14.65 22.17 -9.83
C VAL A 546 -14.08 22.06 -8.42
N HIS A 547 -14.08 20.85 -7.85
CA HIS A 547 -13.54 20.53 -6.54
C HIS A 547 -13.39 19.01 -6.38
N GLY A 548 -12.54 18.55 -5.45
CA GLY A 548 -12.50 17.12 -5.09
C GLY A 548 -13.79 16.67 -4.40
N THR A 549 -14.02 15.36 -4.23
CA THR A 549 -15.23 14.81 -3.58
C THR A 549 -15.68 15.58 -2.33
N THR A 550 -16.90 16.13 -2.37
CA THR A 550 -17.59 16.72 -1.22
C THR A 550 -18.98 16.15 -1.05
N THR A 551 -19.55 16.24 0.16
CA THR A 551 -20.94 15.87 0.45
C THR A 551 -21.74 17.08 0.89
N GLU A 552 -22.77 17.44 0.13
CA GLU A 552 -23.73 18.49 0.53
C GLU A 552 -25.08 17.90 0.93
N HIS A 553 -25.77 18.60 1.83
CA HIS A 553 -27.05 18.15 2.37
C HIS A 553 -28.15 19.19 2.16
N GLY A 554 -29.34 18.71 1.80
CA GLY A 554 -30.54 19.53 1.63
C GLY A 554 -31.75 18.92 2.30
N LYS A 555 -32.73 19.74 2.69
CA LYS A 555 -33.94 19.27 3.38
C LYS A 555 -35.18 19.41 2.52
N PHE A 556 -36.04 18.40 2.54
CA PHE A 556 -37.32 18.46 1.86
C PHE A 556 -38.39 17.66 2.62
N HIS A 557 -39.54 18.28 2.88
CA HIS A 557 -40.67 17.58 3.51
C HIS A 557 -41.45 16.77 2.47
N MET A 558 -41.70 15.50 2.74
CA MET A 558 -42.52 14.64 1.91
C MET A 558 -43.60 13.94 2.74
N ASP A 559 -44.78 13.77 2.16
CA ASP A 559 -45.87 12.97 2.73
C ASP A 559 -45.84 11.52 2.22
N LYS A 560 -46.03 10.56 3.13
CA LYS A 560 -46.04 9.12 2.85
C LYS A 560 -46.93 8.76 1.66
N GLY A 561 -46.39 7.96 0.74
CA GLY A 561 -47.07 7.44 -0.45
C GLY A 561 -47.21 8.43 -1.60
N LYS A 562 -46.85 9.71 -1.41
CA LYS A 562 -46.80 10.67 -2.52
C LYS A 562 -45.51 10.50 -3.32
N ARG A 563 -45.60 10.83 -4.61
CA ARG A 563 -44.49 10.87 -5.55
C ARG A 563 -44.11 12.31 -5.88
N TYR A 564 -42.82 12.58 -5.96
CA TYR A 564 -42.24 13.88 -6.25
C TYR A 564 -41.31 13.74 -7.45
N ASP A 565 -41.33 14.70 -8.36
CA ASP A 565 -40.36 14.71 -9.46
C ASP A 565 -38.98 14.97 -8.87
N ILE A 566 -37.99 14.17 -9.25
CA ILE A 566 -36.61 14.28 -8.79
C ILE A 566 -35.69 14.43 -9.99
N ARG A 567 -34.72 15.33 -9.88
CA ARG A 567 -33.67 15.53 -10.88
C ARG A 567 -32.33 15.75 -10.21
N LEU A 568 -31.36 14.91 -10.52
CA LEU A 568 -29.96 15.08 -10.15
C LEU A 568 -29.17 15.39 -11.41
N GLU A 569 -28.26 16.35 -11.33
CA GLU A 569 -27.33 16.70 -12.40
C GLU A 569 -25.89 16.66 -11.85
N TYR A 570 -24.95 16.26 -12.69
CA TYR A 570 -23.54 16.06 -12.37
C TYR A 570 -22.65 16.45 -13.57
N PHE A 571 -21.46 17.00 -13.32
CA PHE A 571 -20.39 17.05 -14.31
C PHE A 571 -19.07 16.60 -13.71
N GLN A 572 -18.25 15.96 -14.55
CA GLN A 572 -16.87 15.59 -14.22
C GLN A 572 -15.88 16.45 -15.02
N ASN A 573 -14.86 16.99 -14.37
CA ASN A 573 -13.75 17.71 -14.99
C ASN A 573 -12.56 16.82 -15.29
N ALA A 574 -11.91 16.24 -14.28
CA ALA A 574 -10.67 15.47 -14.43
C ALA A 574 -10.40 14.56 -13.21
N TRP A 575 -9.53 13.56 -13.37
CA TRP A 575 -9.16 12.60 -12.31
C TRP A 575 -10.33 11.70 -11.85
N ASN A 576 -10.64 11.72 -10.56
CA ASN A 576 -11.58 10.83 -9.89
C ASN A 576 -13.02 11.19 -10.23
N ALA A 577 -13.84 10.27 -10.73
CA ALA A 577 -15.27 10.54 -10.91
C ALA A 577 -16.08 9.79 -9.85
N GLU A 578 -16.95 10.49 -9.12
CA GLU A 578 -17.81 9.87 -8.10
C GLU A 578 -19.12 10.64 -7.99
N ILE A 579 -20.25 9.93 -7.86
CA ILE A 579 -21.54 10.53 -7.55
C ILE A 579 -22.45 9.55 -6.80
N LYS A 580 -22.85 9.93 -5.59
CA LYS A 580 -23.77 9.18 -4.72
C LYS A 580 -24.94 10.07 -4.32
N MET A 581 -26.16 9.56 -4.42
CA MET A 581 -27.38 10.21 -3.95
C MET A 581 -27.99 9.44 -2.79
N GLU A 582 -28.14 10.14 -1.68
CA GLU A 582 -28.51 9.55 -0.41
C GLU A 582 -29.66 10.29 0.26
N TRP A 583 -30.28 9.63 1.24
CA TRP A 583 -31.26 10.26 2.12
C TRP A 583 -31.16 9.78 3.57
N ARG A 584 -31.75 10.54 4.46
CA ARG A 584 -32.12 10.15 5.81
C ARG A 584 -33.62 10.33 5.98
N LEU A 585 -34.27 9.25 6.42
CA LEU A 585 -35.71 9.26 6.68
C LEU A 585 -36.06 10.15 7.89
N PRO A 586 -37.27 10.75 7.91
CA PRO A 586 -37.74 11.51 9.06
C PRO A 586 -37.72 10.69 10.36
N GLY A 587 -37.13 11.26 11.41
CA GLY A 587 -37.04 10.63 12.74
C GLY A 587 -36.14 9.39 12.80
N TYR A 588 -35.30 9.15 11.80
CA TYR A 588 -34.37 8.03 11.81
C TYR A 588 -33.28 8.21 12.88
N ASP A 589 -33.13 7.22 13.75
CA ASP A 589 -32.08 7.15 14.78
C ASP A 589 -31.31 5.84 14.60
N ALA A 590 -30.18 5.92 13.89
CA ALA A 590 -29.30 4.77 13.63
C ALA A 590 -28.78 4.15 14.93
N PHE A 591 -28.56 4.96 15.97
CA PHE A 591 -28.04 4.50 17.25
C PHE A 591 -29.09 3.64 17.97
N ALA A 592 -30.33 4.11 18.02
CA ALA A 592 -31.44 3.35 18.61
C ALA A 592 -31.75 2.08 17.80
N GLU A 593 -31.68 2.14 16.47
CA GLU A 593 -31.82 0.96 15.61
C GLU A 593 -30.77 -0.10 15.93
N ALA A 594 -29.50 0.27 16.02
CA ALA A 594 -28.40 -0.63 16.34
C ALA A 594 -28.58 -1.29 17.72
N VAL A 595 -28.94 -0.53 18.75
CA VAL A 595 -29.19 -1.08 20.10
C VAL A 595 -30.40 -2.03 20.11
N ASN A 596 -31.47 -1.71 19.39
CA ASN A 596 -32.64 -2.59 19.30
C ASN A 596 -32.32 -3.86 18.51
N LEU A 597 -31.55 -3.74 17.43
CA LEU A 597 -31.09 -4.88 16.66
C LEU A 597 -30.25 -5.81 17.53
N ALA A 598 -29.28 -5.27 18.26
CA ALA A 598 -28.44 -6.02 19.20
C ALA A 598 -29.27 -6.79 20.24
N LYS A 599 -30.27 -6.16 20.87
CA LYS A 599 -31.18 -6.80 21.84
C LYS A 599 -31.94 -8.00 21.27
N SER A 600 -32.20 -7.99 19.97
CA SER A 600 -32.99 -9.02 19.29
C SER A 600 -32.16 -10.11 18.61
N SER A 601 -30.83 -10.05 18.73
CA SER A 601 -29.89 -10.98 18.08
C SER A 601 -29.18 -11.87 19.09
N ASP A 602 -28.73 -13.03 18.63
CA ASP A 602 -27.98 -13.99 19.44
C ASP A 602 -26.53 -13.52 19.66
N VAL A 603 -25.99 -12.79 18.68
CA VAL A 603 -24.64 -12.21 18.70
C VAL A 603 -24.60 -10.94 17.85
N VAL A 604 -23.71 -10.02 18.21
CA VAL A 604 -23.34 -8.85 17.42
C VAL A 604 -21.93 -9.03 16.85
N ILE A 605 -21.78 -8.82 15.56
CA ILE A 605 -20.48 -8.61 14.92
C ILE A 605 -20.39 -7.12 14.64
N PHE A 606 -19.61 -6.40 15.44
CA PHE A 606 -19.41 -4.97 15.28
C PHE A 606 -18.18 -4.71 14.38
N CYS A 607 -18.40 -4.23 13.17
CA CYS A 607 -17.35 -3.84 12.23
C CYS A 607 -17.10 -2.33 12.30
N GLY A 608 -16.01 -1.94 12.95
CA GLY A 608 -15.63 -0.53 13.11
C GLY A 608 -14.13 -0.34 13.02
N GLY A 609 -13.63 0.74 13.63
CA GLY A 609 -12.24 1.14 13.56
C GLY A 609 -12.07 2.46 12.82
N ILE A 610 -11.06 2.52 11.96
CA ILE A 610 -10.70 3.66 11.10
C ILE A 610 -11.07 3.30 9.65
N SER A 611 -10.75 4.17 8.70
CA SER A 611 -10.95 3.97 7.26
C SER A 611 -9.82 4.67 6.52
N PRO A 612 -9.44 4.26 5.30
CA PRO A 612 -8.46 5.00 4.49
C PRO A 612 -8.95 6.39 4.11
N ARG A 613 -10.22 6.74 4.39
CA ARG A 613 -10.76 8.10 4.32
C ARG A 613 -10.31 9.01 5.49
N LEU A 614 -9.71 8.44 6.53
CA LEU A 614 -9.31 9.14 7.76
C LEU A 614 -7.81 9.04 8.07
N GLU A 615 -7.15 8.00 7.58
CA GLU A 615 -5.71 7.82 7.72
C GLU A 615 -5.05 7.59 6.37
N GLY A 616 -3.96 8.31 6.10
CA GLY A 616 -3.28 8.24 4.81
C GLY A 616 -2.37 9.44 4.56
N GLU A 617 -1.88 9.53 3.34
CA GLU A 617 -0.92 10.54 2.89
C GLU A 617 -1.58 11.92 2.69
N GLU A 618 -1.03 12.95 3.34
CA GLU A 618 -1.38 14.38 3.20
C GLU A 618 -2.89 14.68 3.06
N MET A 619 -3.70 14.07 3.93
CA MET A 619 -5.16 14.13 3.79
C MET A 619 -5.79 15.33 4.51
N GLN A 620 -6.84 15.91 3.93
CA GLN A 620 -7.69 16.87 4.63
C GLN A 620 -8.77 16.16 5.45
N VAL A 621 -8.47 15.89 6.72
CA VAL A 621 -9.39 15.21 7.65
C VAL A 621 -9.79 16.17 8.78
N PRO A 622 -10.91 16.91 8.64
CA PRO A 622 -11.30 17.99 9.58
C PRO A 622 -12.01 17.46 10.84
N PHE A 623 -11.66 16.25 11.29
CA PHE A 623 -12.32 15.57 12.40
C PHE A 623 -11.42 15.48 13.62
N GLU A 624 -12.02 15.59 14.81
CA GLU A 624 -11.31 15.38 16.07
C GLU A 624 -10.60 14.02 16.08
N GLY A 625 -9.33 14.02 16.49
CA GLY A 625 -8.50 12.82 16.50
C GLY A 625 -7.60 12.68 15.27
N PHE A 626 -7.66 13.61 14.29
CA PHE A 626 -6.87 13.57 13.06
C PHE A 626 -6.25 14.92 12.70
N SER A 627 -5.17 14.91 11.90
CA SER A 627 -4.51 16.09 11.35
C SER A 627 -3.65 15.68 10.13
N GLY A 628 -4.00 16.16 8.93
CA GLY A 628 -3.21 15.88 7.71
C GLY A 628 -3.11 14.41 7.32
N GLY A 629 -4.08 13.57 7.70
CA GLY A 629 -4.04 12.11 7.53
C GLY A 629 -3.37 11.36 8.69
N ASP A 630 -2.65 12.05 9.57
CA ASP A 630 -2.19 11.48 10.84
C ASP A 630 -3.29 11.48 11.89
N ARG A 631 -3.09 10.66 12.93
CA ARG A 631 -3.94 10.63 14.12
C ARG A 631 -3.32 11.48 15.23
N THR A 632 -4.15 12.26 15.92
CA THR A 632 -3.76 12.97 17.14
C THR A 632 -4.11 12.18 18.41
N ASN A 633 -4.95 11.15 18.28
CA ASN A 633 -5.31 10.20 19.34
C ASN A 633 -5.46 8.79 18.75
N ILE A 634 -4.99 7.78 19.50
CA ILE A 634 -5.00 6.38 19.05
C ILE A 634 -6.23 5.56 19.49
N LYS A 635 -7.20 6.15 20.21
CA LYS A 635 -8.46 5.47 20.58
C LYS A 635 -9.39 5.27 19.38
N LEU A 636 -10.38 4.40 19.53
CA LEU A 636 -11.53 4.37 18.62
C LEU A 636 -12.22 5.74 18.57
N PRO A 637 -12.78 6.14 17.41
CA PRO A 637 -13.62 7.33 17.33
C PRO A 637 -14.72 7.32 18.39
N ALA A 638 -14.91 8.46 19.07
CA ALA A 638 -15.76 8.55 20.26
C ALA A 638 -17.22 8.10 20.02
N VAL A 639 -17.74 8.34 18.81
CA VAL A 639 -19.10 7.91 18.43
C VAL A 639 -19.23 6.39 18.37
N GLN A 640 -18.21 5.71 17.85
CA GLN A 640 -18.15 4.25 17.79
C GLN A 640 -17.98 3.67 19.20
N GLU A 641 -17.07 4.22 20.02
CA GLU A 641 -16.88 3.78 21.42
C GLU A 641 -18.21 3.88 22.21
N LYS A 642 -18.96 4.96 22.03
CA LYS A 642 -20.28 5.14 22.65
C LYS A 642 -21.29 4.09 22.17
N LEU A 643 -21.32 3.80 20.87
CA LEU A 643 -22.21 2.81 20.28
C LEU A 643 -21.91 1.41 20.80
N VAL A 644 -20.64 0.98 20.75
CA VAL A 644 -20.21 -0.33 21.24
C VAL A 644 -20.55 -0.51 22.72
N LYS A 645 -20.33 0.51 23.56
CA LYS A 645 -20.73 0.49 24.98
C LYS A 645 -22.24 0.29 25.15
N SER A 646 -23.04 0.93 24.31
CA SER A 646 -24.51 0.84 24.38
C SER A 646 -25.03 -0.50 23.88
N ILE A 647 -24.38 -1.08 22.87
CA ILE A 647 -24.62 -2.45 22.39
C ILE A 647 -24.23 -3.46 23.47
N HIS A 648 -23.04 -3.35 24.04
CA HIS A 648 -22.58 -4.24 25.12
C HIS A 648 -23.54 -4.22 26.33
N ALA A 649 -24.10 -3.05 26.66
CA ALA A 649 -25.08 -2.90 27.75
C ALA A 649 -26.40 -3.66 27.52
N THR A 650 -26.67 -4.18 26.31
CA THR A 650 -27.84 -5.05 26.07
C THR A 650 -27.66 -6.45 26.63
N GLY A 651 -26.42 -6.85 26.96
CA GLY A 651 -26.07 -8.20 27.38
C GLY A 651 -25.83 -9.17 26.20
N THR A 652 -25.99 -8.72 24.95
CA THR A 652 -25.71 -9.53 23.77
C THR A 652 -24.18 -9.66 23.59
N PRO A 653 -23.63 -10.86 23.36
CA PRO A 653 -22.21 -11.03 23.06
C PRO A 653 -21.80 -10.21 21.83
N VAL A 654 -20.66 -9.51 21.91
CA VAL A 654 -20.15 -8.67 20.83
C VAL A 654 -18.77 -9.15 20.39
N VAL A 655 -18.63 -9.47 19.12
CA VAL A 655 -17.35 -9.66 18.44
C VAL A 655 -16.99 -8.32 17.81
N LEU A 656 -15.88 -7.70 18.23
CA LEU A 656 -15.35 -6.52 17.56
C LEU A 656 -14.45 -6.95 16.41
N VAL A 657 -14.74 -6.46 15.21
CA VAL A 657 -13.84 -6.50 14.06
C VAL A 657 -13.31 -5.09 13.84
N ASN A 658 -12.02 -4.90 14.10
CA ASN A 658 -11.34 -3.63 13.93
C ASN A 658 -10.65 -3.58 12.56
N PHE A 659 -11.16 -2.71 11.69
CA PHE A 659 -10.52 -2.31 10.44
C PHE A 659 -9.71 -1.05 10.71
N SER A 660 -8.40 -1.13 10.55
CA SER A 660 -7.50 0.02 10.67
C SER A 660 -6.15 -0.32 10.06
N GLY A 661 -5.52 0.63 9.42
CA GLY A 661 -4.13 0.56 8.96
C GLY A 661 -3.10 0.83 10.07
N CYS A 662 -3.55 1.35 11.22
CA CYS A 662 -2.71 1.67 12.39
C CYS A 662 -3.11 0.89 13.66
N ALA A 663 -2.30 1.04 14.71
CA ALA A 663 -2.57 0.50 16.04
C ALA A 663 -3.65 1.32 16.77
N VAL A 664 -4.73 0.67 17.20
CA VAL A 664 -5.84 1.31 17.93
C VAL A 664 -5.83 0.90 19.40
N ALA A 665 -5.93 1.88 20.31
CA ALA A 665 -5.95 1.67 21.76
C ALA A 665 -7.32 1.16 22.24
N LEU A 666 -7.56 -0.13 22.05
CA LEU A 666 -8.79 -0.88 22.37
C LEU A 666 -8.93 -1.23 23.86
N ASN A 667 -8.65 -0.28 24.76
CA ASN A 667 -8.58 -0.54 26.20
C ASN A 667 -9.91 -1.00 26.80
N TRP A 668 -11.00 -0.30 26.47
CA TRP A 668 -12.33 -0.62 26.99
C TRP A 668 -12.84 -1.92 26.35
N GLU A 669 -12.56 -2.08 25.07
CA GLU A 669 -12.99 -3.23 24.27
C GLU A 669 -12.30 -4.51 24.76
N LYS A 670 -10.98 -4.49 24.96
CA LYS A 670 -10.23 -5.62 25.53
C LYS A 670 -10.76 -6.03 26.90
N LYS A 671 -11.17 -5.07 27.73
CA LYS A 671 -11.70 -5.34 29.07
C LYS A 671 -13.11 -5.94 29.06
N ASN A 672 -13.99 -5.51 28.14
CA ASN A 672 -15.43 -5.77 28.26
C ASN A 672 -16.00 -6.67 27.15
N LEU A 673 -15.36 -6.76 25.98
CA LEU A 673 -15.87 -7.57 24.86
C LEU A 673 -15.24 -8.97 24.89
N PRO A 674 -16.02 -10.04 24.57
CA PRO A 674 -15.50 -11.41 24.57
C PRO A 674 -14.52 -11.68 23.44
N ALA A 675 -14.66 -11.05 22.27
CA ALA A 675 -13.78 -11.32 21.12
C ALA A 675 -13.40 -10.05 20.36
N ILE A 676 -12.16 -10.01 19.89
CA ILE A 676 -11.60 -8.91 19.09
C ILE A 676 -10.77 -9.52 17.94
N ILE A 677 -11.07 -9.10 16.72
CA ILE A 677 -10.35 -9.44 15.49
C ILE A 677 -9.76 -8.14 14.93
N GLN A 678 -8.46 -8.16 14.58
CA GLN A 678 -7.83 -7.14 13.75
C GLN A 678 -7.88 -7.59 12.29
N ALA A 679 -8.55 -6.81 11.43
CA ALA A 679 -8.76 -7.14 10.02
C ALA A 679 -7.90 -6.29 9.05
N TRP A 680 -7.24 -5.24 9.54
CA TRP A 680 -6.49 -4.29 8.68
C TRP A 680 -7.38 -3.70 7.58
N TYR A 681 -6.80 -3.49 6.38
CA TYR A 681 -7.53 -3.34 5.12
C TYR A 681 -7.27 -4.61 4.28
N PRO A 682 -8.22 -5.57 4.27
CA PRO A 682 -7.93 -6.97 3.92
C PRO A 682 -8.01 -7.32 2.42
N GLY A 683 -8.10 -6.35 1.52
CA GLY A 683 -8.19 -6.59 0.08
C GLY A 683 -9.53 -7.18 -0.37
N GLN A 684 -9.60 -7.53 -1.67
CA GLN A 684 -10.86 -7.88 -2.34
C GLN A 684 -11.59 -9.08 -1.72
N ALA A 685 -10.86 -10.05 -1.20
CA ALA A 685 -11.40 -11.26 -0.59
C ALA A 685 -11.58 -11.14 0.93
N GLY A 686 -11.34 -9.95 1.50
CA GLY A 686 -11.25 -9.75 2.93
C GLY A 686 -12.53 -10.08 3.72
N GLY A 687 -13.70 -9.81 3.17
CA GLY A 687 -14.97 -10.21 3.78
C GLY A 687 -15.16 -11.73 3.85
N THR A 688 -14.74 -12.46 2.82
CA THR A 688 -14.74 -13.93 2.81
C THR A 688 -13.77 -14.46 3.85
N ALA A 689 -12.52 -13.97 3.87
CA ALA A 689 -11.51 -14.36 4.85
C ALA A 689 -11.95 -14.12 6.29
N LEU A 690 -12.56 -12.95 6.56
CA LEU A 690 -13.11 -12.62 7.88
C LEU A 690 -14.23 -13.58 8.28
N ALA A 691 -15.13 -13.91 7.36
CA ALA A 691 -16.20 -14.86 7.65
C ALA A 691 -15.65 -16.27 7.88
N ASP A 692 -14.62 -16.69 7.14
CA ASP A 692 -13.95 -17.97 7.35
C ASP A 692 -13.34 -18.06 8.75
N VAL A 693 -12.74 -16.98 9.25
CA VAL A 693 -12.28 -16.89 10.64
C VAL A 693 -13.45 -16.95 11.61
N ILE A 694 -14.45 -16.07 11.46
CA ILE A 694 -15.58 -15.95 12.39
C ILE A 694 -16.33 -17.29 12.54
N PHE A 695 -16.51 -18.04 11.46
CA PHE A 695 -17.25 -19.31 11.46
C PHE A 695 -16.36 -20.56 11.46
N GLY A 696 -15.04 -20.40 11.61
CA GLY A 696 -14.11 -21.52 11.83
C GLY A 696 -13.82 -22.39 10.61
N LYS A 697 -14.03 -21.86 9.39
CA LYS A 697 -13.51 -22.48 8.16
C LYS A 697 -12.00 -22.28 8.03
N TYR A 698 -11.48 -21.20 8.65
CA TYR A 698 -10.05 -20.92 8.76
C TYR A 698 -9.66 -20.71 10.23
N ASN A 699 -8.53 -21.28 10.64
CA ASN A 699 -7.94 -21.05 11.95
C ASN A 699 -6.94 -19.86 11.86
N PRO A 700 -7.21 -18.71 12.49
CA PRO A 700 -6.37 -17.53 12.35
C PRO A 700 -4.94 -17.79 12.83
N GLY A 701 -3.97 -17.35 12.03
CA GLY A 701 -2.53 -17.51 12.29
C GLY A 701 -1.71 -16.23 12.16
N GLY A 702 -2.34 -15.09 11.84
CA GLY A 702 -1.65 -13.80 11.71
C GLY A 702 -1.01 -13.35 13.02
N ARG A 703 0.01 -12.50 12.92
CA ARG A 703 0.76 -11.92 14.06
C ARG A 703 0.96 -10.43 13.89
N LEU A 704 0.82 -9.66 14.97
CA LEU A 704 0.93 -8.20 14.93
C LEU A 704 2.33 -7.76 14.45
N PRO A 705 2.45 -6.96 13.36
CA PRO A 705 3.71 -6.36 12.94
C PRO A 705 4.03 -5.05 13.70
N VAL A 706 3.18 -4.65 14.66
CA VAL A 706 3.28 -3.42 15.45
C VAL A 706 2.82 -3.64 16.89
N THR A 707 3.36 -2.85 17.81
CA THR A 707 2.91 -2.81 19.20
C THR A 707 1.64 -1.97 19.32
N PHE A 708 0.61 -2.49 19.99
CA PHE A 708 -0.58 -1.72 20.34
C PHE A 708 -0.38 -1.06 21.70
N TYR A 709 -0.41 0.27 21.74
CA TYR A 709 -0.21 1.06 22.97
C TYR A 709 -1.53 1.32 23.70
N LYS A 710 -1.45 1.57 25.01
CA LYS A 710 -2.62 1.91 25.83
C LYS A 710 -3.02 3.37 25.66
N SER A 711 -2.06 4.28 25.48
CA SER A 711 -2.32 5.72 25.33
C SER A 711 -1.25 6.41 24.48
N VAL A 712 -1.63 7.50 23.79
CA VAL A 712 -0.65 8.41 23.16
C VAL A 712 0.27 9.07 24.19
N ASN A 713 -0.17 9.18 25.46
CA ASN A 713 0.63 9.76 26.53
C ASN A 713 1.79 8.86 26.98
N ASP A 714 1.78 7.59 26.57
CA ASP A 714 2.89 6.67 26.84
C ASP A 714 4.05 6.88 25.85
N LEU A 715 3.87 7.73 24.83
CA LEU A 715 4.80 7.95 23.74
C LEU A 715 5.46 9.34 23.80
N PRO A 716 6.71 9.48 23.33
CA PRO A 716 7.32 10.78 23.08
C PRO A 716 6.51 11.67 22.11
N PRO A 717 6.89 12.96 21.99
CA PRO A 717 6.39 13.83 20.92
C PRO A 717 6.51 13.14 19.56
N PHE A 718 5.55 13.39 18.66
CA PHE A 718 5.54 12.71 17.37
C PHE A 718 6.79 13.05 16.55
N GLU A 719 7.23 14.32 16.57
CA GLU A 719 8.44 14.79 15.88
C GLU A 719 9.77 14.31 16.52
N ASP A 720 9.73 13.64 17.68
CA ASP A 720 10.93 13.00 18.24
C ASP A 720 11.23 11.72 17.46
N TYR A 721 12.30 11.80 16.67
CA TYR A 721 12.77 10.73 15.78
C TYR A 721 13.72 9.74 16.46
N SER A 722 14.09 9.97 17.73
CA SER A 722 14.80 8.96 18.50
C SER A 722 13.92 7.75 18.75
N MET A 723 14.54 6.56 18.84
CA MET A 723 13.81 5.32 19.14
C MET A 723 13.54 5.12 20.64
N LYS A 724 13.92 6.08 21.48
CA LYS A 724 13.70 6.01 22.93
C LYS A 724 12.21 5.88 23.25
N ASN A 725 11.87 4.88 24.07
CA ASN A 725 10.48 4.60 24.47
C ASN A 725 9.52 4.41 23.26
N ARG A 726 10.02 3.83 22.17
CA ARG A 726 9.26 3.44 20.98
C ARG A 726 9.35 1.94 20.73
N THR A 727 8.33 1.40 20.09
CA THR A 727 8.22 0.00 19.60
C THR A 727 8.45 -1.04 20.70
N TYR A 728 8.31 -2.33 20.38
CA TYR A 728 8.65 -3.38 21.36
C TYR A 728 10.12 -3.35 21.80
N ARG A 729 11.00 -2.71 21.00
CA ARG A 729 12.45 -2.66 21.22
C ARG A 729 12.81 -1.78 22.40
N TYR A 730 12.12 -0.65 22.58
CA TYR A 730 12.51 0.37 23.58
C TYR A 730 11.37 0.84 24.48
N PHE A 731 10.10 0.53 24.16
CA PHE A 731 8.95 0.96 24.95
C PHE A 731 9.04 0.50 26.41
N GLU A 732 8.94 1.44 27.35
CA GLU A 732 9.09 1.23 28.80
C GLU A 732 7.80 0.79 29.49
N GLY A 733 6.66 1.08 28.88
CA GLY A 733 5.34 0.68 29.39
C GLY A 733 4.95 -0.76 29.08
N GLU A 734 3.74 -1.12 29.50
CA GLU A 734 3.13 -2.40 29.18
C GLU A 734 2.25 -2.26 27.93
N PRO A 735 2.50 -3.04 26.85
CA PRO A 735 1.70 -2.95 25.64
C PRO A 735 0.26 -3.45 25.89
N LEU A 736 -0.71 -2.88 25.16
CA LEU A 736 -2.07 -3.40 25.12
C LEU A 736 -2.11 -4.76 24.40
N PHE A 737 -1.43 -4.85 23.26
CA PHE A 737 -1.09 -6.11 22.59
C PHE A 737 0.36 -6.01 22.11
N PRO A 738 1.23 -6.98 22.46
CA PRO A 738 2.65 -6.91 22.14
C PRO A 738 2.92 -7.18 20.65
N PHE A 739 4.07 -6.72 20.16
CA PHE A 739 4.58 -7.10 18.85
C PHE A 739 4.66 -8.62 18.69
N GLY A 740 4.34 -9.10 17.50
CA GLY A 740 4.28 -10.52 17.16
C GLY A 740 3.11 -11.26 17.78
N TYR A 741 2.14 -10.61 18.41
CA TYR A 741 1.00 -11.28 19.08
C TYR A 741 -0.13 -11.65 18.13
N GLY A 742 -0.75 -12.80 18.38
CA GLY A 742 -2.00 -13.25 17.76
C GLY A 742 -2.43 -14.57 18.37
N LEU A 743 -3.73 -14.77 18.54
CA LEU A 743 -4.30 -16.02 19.01
C LEU A 743 -4.59 -16.96 17.85
N SER A 744 -4.79 -18.23 18.18
CA SER A 744 -5.28 -19.28 17.29
C SER A 744 -6.44 -20.00 17.96
N TYR A 745 -7.25 -20.72 17.19
CA TYR A 745 -8.24 -21.66 17.71
C TYR A 745 -7.61 -22.97 18.22
N THR A 746 -6.30 -23.15 18.04
CA THR A 746 -5.50 -24.19 18.71
C THR A 746 -4.42 -23.58 19.60
N THR A 747 -3.71 -24.41 20.36
CA THR A 747 -2.64 -23.99 21.27
C THR A 747 -1.30 -24.60 20.89
N PHE A 748 -0.23 -23.81 21.00
CA PHE A 748 1.13 -24.26 20.71
C PHE A 748 1.99 -24.27 21.98
N GLU A 749 2.77 -25.33 22.15
CA GLU A 749 3.73 -25.47 23.24
C GLU A 749 5.16 -25.43 22.68
N TYR A 750 6.00 -24.62 23.32
CA TYR A 750 7.42 -24.47 23.00
C TYR A 750 8.28 -25.24 24.00
N GLY A 751 9.17 -26.08 23.48
CA GLY A 751 10.26 -26.70 24.25
C GLY A 751 11.32 -25.68 24.68
N THR A 752 12.35 -26.16 25.38
CA THR A 752 13.51 -25.31 25.71
C THR A 752 14.38 -25.15 24.45
N PRO A 753 14.79 -23.93 24.06
CA PRO A 753 15.72 -23.74 22.96
C PRO A 753 17.06 -24.42 23.23
N GLU A 754 17.61 -25.08 22.22
CA GLU A 754 18.90 -25.76 22.26
C GLU A 754 19.87 -25.07 21.29
N LEU A 755 21.12 -24.91 21.74
CA LEU A 755 22.20 -24.35 20.94
C LEU A 755 23.13 -25.49 20.51
N SER A 756 23.60 -25.49 19.25
CA SER A 756 24.65 -26.41 18.81
C SER A 756 25.91 -26.29 19.68
N ASP A 757 26.23 -25.05 20.08
CA ASP A 757 27.35 -24.68 20.91
C ASP A 757 26.94 -23.61 21.93
N LYS A 758 27.45 -23.71 23.16
CA LYS A 758 27.15 -22.73 24.22
C LYS A 758 27.99 -21.46 24.13
N SER A 759 29.05 -21.48 23.32
CA SER A 759 29.86 -20.32 23.02
C SER A 759 30.33 -20.33 21.57
N ILE A 760 30.53 -19.14 21.02
CA ILE A 760 31.12 -18.92 19.70
C ILE A 760 32.14 -17.78 19.78
N ASP A 761 33.10 -17.76 18.86
CA ASP A 761 33.94 -16.56 18.67
C ASP A 761 33.16 -15.46 17.92
N LYS A 762 33.75 -14.26 17.81
CA LYS A 762 33.14 -13.08 17.16
C LYS A 762 32.88 -13.24 15.65
N SER A 763 33.41 -14.28 15.03
CA SER A 763 33.19 -14.62 13.61
C SER A 763 32.33 -15.87 13.43
N GLY A 764 31.98 -16.55 14.52
CA GLY A 764 31.27 -17.81 14.51
C GLY A 764 29.79 -17.68 14.18
N SER A 765 29.16 -18.84 14.12
CA SER A 765 27.71 -18.99 13.99
C SER A 765 27.24 -20.10 14.92
N VAL A 766 25.99 -20.02 15.36
CA VAL A 766 25.37 -21.04 16.21
C VAL A 766 24.03 -21.44 15.63
N GLU A 767 23.77 -22.74 15.59
CA GLU A 767 22.43 -23.24 15.28
C GLU A 767 21.58 -23.22 16.55
N VAL A 768 20.40 -22.63 16.45
CA VAL A 768 19.41 -22.59 17.52
C VAL A 768 18.21 -23.43 17.09
N THR A 769 17.84 -24.43 17.89
CA THR A 769 16.68 -25.27 17.61
C THR A 769 15.65 -25.20 18.73
N VAL A 770 14.37 -25.32 18.38
CA VAL A 770 13.28 -25.43 19.35
C VAL A 770 12.24 -26.41 18.84
N LYS A 771 11.73 -27.27 19.72
CA LYS A 771 10.58 -28.11 19.42
C LYS A 771 9.30 -27.33 19.65
N VAL A 772 8.42 -27.28 18.66
CA VAL A 772 7.08 -26.68 18.75
C VAL A 772 6.04 -27.76 18.53
N LYS A 773 5.02 -27.81 19.38
CA LYS A 773 3.94 -28.80 19.32
C LYS A 773 2.58 -28.12 19.26
N ASN A 774 1.72 -28.56 18.34
CA ASN A 774 0.30 -28.27 18.42
C ASN A 774 -0.34 -29.17 19.49
N THR A 775 -0.93 -28.56 20.51
CA THR A 775 -1.49 -29.23 21.69
C THR A 775 -3.01 -29.25 21.72
N GLY A 776 -3.67 -28.58 20.76
CA GLY A 776 -5.12 -28.61 20.64
C GLY A 776 -5.63 -29.65 19.66
N ASP A 777 -6.93 -29.56 19.37
CA ASP A 777 -7.69 -30.57 18.61
C ASP A 777 -7.86 -30.23 17.12
N ILE A 778 -7.37 -29.07 16.68
CA ILE A 778 -7.43 -28.64 15.28
C ILE A 778 -6.05 -28.20 14.77
N GLY A 779 -5.83 -28.34 13.46
CA GLY A 779 -4.61 -27.87 12.81
C GLY A 779 -4.53 -26.34 12.80
N GLY A 780 -3.32 -25.80 12.73
CA GLY A 780 -3.12 -24.35 12.71
C GLY A 780 -1.70 -23.94 12.36
N SER A 781 -1.56 -22.69 11.92
CA SER A 781 -0.26 -22.06 11.72
C SER A 781 0.27 -21.41 12.99
N GLU A 782 1.58 -21.45 13.16
CA GLU A 782 2.33 -20.72 14.20
C GLU A 782 3.52 -20.00 13.54
N VAL A 783 3.85 -18.81 14.05
CA VAL A 783 5.03 -18.05 13.65
C VAL A 783 6.02 -18.10 14.80
N VAL A 784 7.06 -18.90 14.63
CA VAL A 784 8.16 -19.02 15.58
C VAL A 784 9.09 -17.84 15.39
N GLN A 785 9.21 -16.99 16.41
CA GLN A 785 9.98 -15.75 16.38
C GLN A 785 11.23 -15.89 17.24
N LEU A 786 12.40 -15.57 16.67
CA LEU A 786 13.70 -15.62 17.32
C LEU A 786 14.19 -14.20 17.61
N TYR A 787 14.43 -13.91 18.88
CA TYR A 787 14.96 -12.64 19.36
C TYR A 787 16.32 -12.83 20.03
N VAL A 788 17.17 -11.82 19.94
CA VAL A 788 18.43 -11.71 20.67
C VAL A 788 18.36 -10.52 21.61
N LYS A 789 18.88 -10.69 22.82
CA LYS A 789 19.10 -9.62 23.79
C LYS A 789 20.55 -9.66 24.25
N ASP A 790 21.23 -8.55 24.10
CA ASP A 790 22.52 -8.32 24.76
C ASP A 790 22.27 -8.05 26.26
N ILE A 791 22.95 -8.78 27.13
CA ILE A 791 22.76 -8.68 28.58
C ILE A 791 23.53 -7.49 29.16
N GLU A 792 24.73 -7.24 28.67
CA GLU A 792 25.63 -6.20 29.15
C GLU A 792 26.36 -5.56 27.94
N SER A 793 25.77 -4.48 27.41
CA SER A 793 26.40 -3.65 26.39
C SER A 793 26.87 -2.33 26.99
N ILE A 794 28.01 -1.82 26.51
CA ILE A 794 28.46 -0.46 26.83
C ILE A 794 27.70 0.61 26.04
N TYR A 795 26.94 0.18 25.03
CA TYR A 795 26.11 1.04 24.19
C TYR A 795 24.61 0.81 24.48
N PRO A 796 23.77 1.83 24.25
CA PRO A 796 22.32 1.64 24.20
C PRO A 796 21.92 0.53 23.23
N VAL A 797 21.17 -0.47 23.72
CA VAL A 797 20.66 -1.60 22.94
C VAL A 797 19.17 -1.79 23.17
N ALA A 798 18.49 -2.43 22.22
CA ALA A 798 17.11 -2.83 22.37
C ALA A 798 16.93 -3.81 23.54
N LYS A 799 15.76 -3.77 24.20
CA LYS A 799 15.37 -4.76 25.23
C LYS A 799 15.45 -6.19 24.73
N LYS A 800 15.20 -6.35 23.43
CA LYS A 800 15.39 -7.52 22.58
C LYS A 800 15.20 -7.08 21.13
N ALA A 801 15.84 -7.75 20.19
CA ALA A 801 15.70 -7.49 18.76
C ALA A 801 15.36 -8.80 18.03
N LEU A 802 14.33 -8.76 17.18
CA LEU A 802 14.01 -9.86 16.26
C LEU A 802 15.23 -10.08 15.35
N ARG A 803 15.58 -11.35 15.13
CA ARG A 803 16.67 -11.75 14.22
C ARG A 803 16.18 -12.67 13.11
N ASP A 804 15.22 -13.53 13.40
CA ASP A 804 14.61 -14.37 12.39
C ASP A 804 13.20 -14.83 12.81
N PHE A 805 12.44 -15.34 11.85
CA PHE A 805 11.14 -15.95 12.09
C PHE A 805 10.85 -17.04 11.06
N LYS A 806 10.00 -18.00 11.45
CA LYS A 806 9.51 -19.05 10.56
C LYS A 806 8.04 -19.31 10.83
N ARG A 807 7.22 -19.21 9.78
CA ARG A 807 5.85 -19.70 9.80
C ARG A 807 5.85 -21.21 9.54
N ILE A 808 5.13 -21.95 10.38
CA ILE A 808 4.93 -23.40 10.26
C ILE A 808 3.45 -23.73 10.37
N TYR A 809 3.05 -24.88 9.85
CA TYR A 809 1.73 -25.46 10.07
C TYR A 809 1.89 -26.79 10.79
N LEU A 810 1.04 -27.07 11.77
CA LEU A 810 1.05 -28.31 12.54
C LEU A 810 -0.36 -28.88 12.67
N ASP A 811 -0.51 -30.16 12.32
CA ASP A 811 -1.71 -30.94 12.60
C ASP A 811 -1.91 -31.15 14.12
N PRO A 812 -3.12 -31.51 14.59
CA PRO A 812 -3.38 -31.79 16.00
C PRO A 812 -2.40 -32.80 16.59
N GLY A 813 -1.72 -32.43 17.68
CA GLY A 813 -0.73 -33.28 18.36
C GLY A 813 0.64 -33.37 17.68
N GLU A 814 0.80 -32.85 16.46
CA GLU A 814 2.06 -32.84 15.73
C GLU A 814 3.12 -32.00 16.44
N SER A 815 4.40 -32.39 16.30
CA SER A 815 5.53 -31.58 16.74
C SER A 815 6.58 -31.47 15.65
N GLN A 816 7.16 -30.29 15.50
CA GLN A 816 8.26 -30.01 14.57
C GLN A 816 9.43 -29.38 15.33
N ILE A 817 10.66 -29.70 14.91
CA ILE A 817 11.86 -28.98 15.34
C ILE A 817 12.08 -27.84 14.34
N VAL A 818 12.08 -26.61 14.85
CA VAL A 818 12.37 -25.41 14.07
C VAL A 818 13.81 -24.99 14.37
N SER A 819 14.61 -24.83 13.31
CA SER A 819 16.02 -24.45 13.39
C SER A 819 16.24 -23.04 12.83
N PHE A 820 17.13 -22.28 13.45
CA PHE A 820 17.61 -20.98 13.00
C PHE A 820 19.14 -20.96 13.04
N MET A 821 19.74 -20.18 12.16
CA MET A 821 21.19 -19.97 12.15
C MET A 821 21.48 -18.53 12.51
N LEU A 822 22.06 -18.31 13.70
CA LEU A 822 22.54 -16.98 14.10
C LEU A 822 24.01 -16.85 13.71
N LYS A 823 24.33 -15.78 13.01
CA LYS A 823 25.70 -15.39 12.63
C LYS A 823 26.17 -14.25 13.52
N SER A 824 27.47 -13.97 13.51
CA SER A 824 28.07 -12.85 14.24
C SER A 824 27.32 -11.52 14.06
N GLU A 825 26.88 -11.20 12.84
CA GLU A 825 26.13 -9.98 12.52
C GLU A 825 24.78 -9.86 13.27
N ASP A 826 24.21 -10.97 13.75
CA ASP A 826 22.97 -10.97 14.56
C ASP A 826 23.22 -10.54 16.01
N PHE A 827 24.47 -10.50 16.45
CA PHE A 827 24.89 -10.05 17.77
C PHE A 827 25.53 -8.67 17.73
N ARG A 828 25.46 -8.00 16.57
CA ARG A 828 26.03 -6.68 16.41
C ARG A 828 25.35 -5.67 17.32
N VAL A 829 26.15 -4.75 17.79
CA VAL A 829 25.76 -3.46 18.36
C VAL A 829 26.32 -2.35 17.47
N ILE A 830 25.79 -1.14 17.64
CA ILE A 830 26.17 0.03 16.84
C ILE A 830 26.70 1.11 17.77
N ASP A 831 27.88 1.64 17.48
CA ASP A 831 28.49 2.74 18.24
C ASP A 831 27.88 4.09 17.84
N ASP A 832 28.35 5.14 18.47
CA ASP A 832 27.83 6.49 18.24
C ASP A 832 28.24 7.06 16.85
N ASP A 833 29.21 6.43 16.17
CA ASP A 833 29.66 6.77 14.81
C ASP A 833 28.93 5.94 13.72
N GLY A 834 28.12 4.95 14.11
CA GLY A 834 27.39 4.08 13.19
C GLY A 834 28.16 2.84 12.72
N ASN A 835 29.29 2.51 13.35
CA ASN A 835 30.03 1.28 13.07
C ASN A 835 29.38 0.08 13.75
N ARG A 836 29.43 -1.07 13.09
CA ARG A 836 28.91 -2.35 13.58
C ARG A 836 30.04 -3.18 14.17
N PHE A 837 29.84 -3.72 15.37
CA PHE A 837 30.78 -4.64 16.01
C PHE A 837 30.03 -5.62 16.90
N VAL A 838 30.71 -6.70 17.24
CA VAL A 838 30.19 -7.74 18.14
C VAL A 838 30.96 -7.65 19.46
N GLU A 839 30.24 -7.37 20.54
CA GLU A 839 30.82 -7.37 21.88
C GLU A 839 30.98 -8.81 22.40
N PRO A 840 32.11 -9.13 23.06
CA PRO A 840 32.21 -10.37 23.81
C PRO A 840 31.34 -10.24 25.06
N GLY A 841 30.56 -11.27 25.38
CA GLY A 841 29.58 -11.20 26.46
C GLY A 841 28.57 -12.33 26.42
N ASP A 842 27.62 -12.29 27.34
CA ASP A 842 26.51 -13.23 27.38
C ASP A 842 25.30 -12.60 26.67
N PHE A 843 24.67 -13.38 25.79
CA PHE A 843 23.49 -13.00 25.02
C PHE A 843 22.35 -13.95 25.35
N ASP A 844 21.16 -13.39 25.56
CA ASP A 844 19.94 -14.16 25.66
C ASP A 844 19.36 -14.43 24.28
N ILE A 845 19.23 -15.71 23.97
CA ILE A 845 18.53 -16.22 22.80
C ILE A 845 17.11 -16.57 23.23
N LEU A 846 16.15 -15.86 22.67
CA LEU A 846 14.76 -15.87 23.10
C LEU A 846 13.86 -16.36 21.96
N ILE A 847 13.02 -17.37 22.21
CA ILE A 847 12.13 -17.92 21.18
C ILE A 847 10.71 -18.09 21.72
N GLY A 848 9.71 -17.69 20.92
CA GLY A 848 8.30 -17.89 21.24
C GLY A 848 7.38 -17.46 20.09
N GLY A 849 6.08 -17.39 20.40
CA GLY A 849 5.05 -16.99 19.44
C GLY A 849 4.75 -15.49 19.41
N ASN A 850 5.36 -14.70 20.31
CA ASN A 850 5.28 -13.24 20.36
C ASN A 850 6.44 -12.65 21.16
N SER A 851 6.56 -11.32 21.17
CA SER A 851 7.67 -10.62 21.84
C SER A 851 7.68 -10.67 23.37
N VAL A 852 6.67 -11.21 24.06
CA VAL A 852 6.63 -11.30 25.54
C VAL A 852 6.69 -12.74 26.06
N ASP A 853 6.03 -13.69 25.39
CA ASP A 853 5.94 -15.09 25.79
C ASP A 853 7.08 -15.92 25.20
N LEU A 854 8.28 -15.76 25.78
CA LEU A 854 9.54 -16.28 25.25
C LEU A 854 10.18 -17.33 26.17
N LYS A 855 10.68 -18.41 25.57
CA LYS A 855 11.66 -19.32 26.17
C LYS A 855 13.06 -18.77 25.96
N ARG A 856 13.99 -19.13 26.85
CA ARG A 856 15.32 -18.54 26.92
C ARG A 856 16.42 -19.59 27.00
N VAL A 857 17.51 -19.36 26.28
CA VAL A 857 18.82 -19.99 26.50
C VAL A 857 19.90 -18.90 26.37
N THR A 858 21.02 -19.05 27.07
CA THR A 858 22.11 -18.06 27.03
C THR A 858 23.27 -18.60 26.19
N LEU A 859 23.75 -17.76 25.27
CA LEU A 859 24.93 -17.97 24.44
C LEU A 859 26.03 -17.04 24.91
N LYS A 860 27.29 -17.50 24.91
CA LYS A 860 28.45 -16.65 25.19
C LYS A 860 29.24 -16.34 23.93
N ILE A 861 29.53 -15.07 23.67
CA ILE A 861 30.50 -14.65 22.65
C ILE A 861 31.86 -14.46 23.30
N GLU A 862 32.85 -15.20 22.81
CA GLU A 862 34.22 -15.18 23.33
C GLU A 862 35.01 -13.95 22.85
N LYS A 863 36.12 -13.67 23.54
CA LYS A 863 36.92 -12.45 23.33
C LYS A 863 37.65 -12.40 22.01
#